data_AF-A0A1I1TCF8-F1
#
_entry.id   AF-A0A1I1TCF8-F1
#
_cell.length_a   1.000
_cell.length_b   1.000
_cell.length_c   1.000
_cell.angle_alpha   90.00
_cell.angle_beta   90.00
_cell.angle_gamma   90.00
#
_symmetry.space_group_name_H-M   'P 1'
#
loop_
_entity.id
_entity.type
_entity.pdbx_description
1 polymer ?
#
loop_
_entity_poly.entity_id
_entity_poly.type
_entity_poly.pdbx_seq_one_letter_code
_entity_poly.pdbx_strand_id
1 'polypeptide(L)'
;MKPFKLKKSTAAAMLGTVISLTSFGSPTFAAEAVKPAVTYDAVINVDASTTFQEIDNFGASDAWSMEQLGKNWTEANKSRVADLLFSRDKGIGLTAWRFNIGAGSTETDKTIITDPWRRVETFKASEDSDYDWSKQAGQQWFLKAAKDRGVDTLIGFVNSPPVWMTKNGHAQPDAAVGSTNLKEGYEDEFAAFLTDVIEHFKKQGINLNYISPINEPTWDWNKAGQEGNRYNNDDIKRVILELYSQLKAKGLNSQISAPDGVEITALLDDEVFKSFSGQEKYMGGSNSLGVGKYREYIKDLLGDPELQEAVGHHIASHSYWSDYSNPGDDRLGTLRDLLFSNLNKYDREAVYWVSEYCILGDYGPGRDLGIDPALHIAKTIHFDLARANASAWQWWTAVSAGDYKDGLIYTDYHNPGDEQNILTSKMFWTLGNYSKFIRPGAERVALTGLDEDARNGALLGSAYKHDGENTVTTVFVNDSSKEQHIKVELSGIDNHEAIHVLKPYVTSADQDLERGADIPASADGSFDAVIPARSIVTLNGDVVKENKKPDAPQILKVEPLNKGLKVDFKAPKGAYNYEVEYGFKNSKKVLKLSNMSADSFVLQGLQNNASYYVTIRAANDNGFGPTSKRAYGTPELLAPAVVKAAGTDGGFTITYNTQIGVPAYRVRYGTQQGKYDTQYVTQETSGKIQINGLMNGKVYYGVIEAVDGKNTSKPTAEFKVQPNIAAPGKLIAIPGNGEALLTFGSVEGAVGYTVQTTLNNNVQQISGNKTVLTGLTNGKAVTIRVSTVGKGGKGTGYAETSVTPANGEVRFKDDFTSGALTGYSQDVSKWVIEDGLLKHASGGNNRGEIGVNNLTVIDGTITAVAKHALGEADWGVTFRGSSYSKGYMFGYENGILVLRRDGQNLADPVPFSAKLGEYYNMEVRLNGQHIQAYLDGTLIFDVKDTMYTSGRVGLHSWADAQFAYLQAARNPENLTAAPEIYQIKEGDGQVVLHYREVDGAGSYLIRYAAKNGGTVTEVAAASGSSVVTGLQNNTAYSFKVVAVRGTVETESAPMDATPNSNNSVVYYVDAGDGTPGTLEDGEVLGVFQSQEEQEYSLDPITGMKWGYEADNGQTWAQTSPVDAYETIRQYDGNENGKGLAYRFQLPDGTYRVTVGFYDPWKSSDRNMNVTINGETKLSNYVIGASREAKVFEDISAVNGEIIVKAVKAGNSKPMISWIKIEK
;
A
#
# COMPACT_ATOMS: atom_id res chain seq x y z
N MET A 1 -44.35 -37.72 -29.25
CA MET A 1 -44.12 -36.98 -30.53
C MET A 1 -42.68 -36.50 -30.54
N LYS A 2 -41.89 -36.82 -31.58
CA LYS A 2 -40.61 -36.13 -31.91
C LYS A 2 -40.93 -34.88 -32.76
N PRO A 3 -40.01 -33.92 -33.02
CA PRO A 3 -38.67 -33.63 -32.46
C PRO A 3 -38.44 -32.12 -32.14
N PHE A 4 -37.30 -31.73 -31.55
CA PHE A 4 -36.29 -30.85 -32.20
C PHE A 4 -35.04 -30.67 -31.31
N LYS A 5 -33.87 -30.78 -31.95
CA LYS A 5 -32.51 -30.55 -31.42
C LYS A 5 -32.15 -29.06 -31.54
N LEU A 6 -31.28 -28.54 -30.68
CA LEU A 6 -29.97 -28.03 -31.12
C LEU A 6 -29.00 -27.76 -29.94
N LYS A 7 -27.72 -27.82 -30.27
CA LYS A 7 -26.50 -27.93 -29.46
C LYS A 7 -26.12 -26.61 -28.74
N LYS A 8 -25.39 -26.70 -27.63
CA LYS A 8 -24.26 -25.80 -27.32
C LYS A 8 -23.17 -26.52 -26.52
N SER A 9 -21.94 -26.25 -26.92
CA SER A 9 -20.65 -26.79 -26.52
C SER A 9 -20.15 -26.22 -25.19
N THR A 10 -19.63 -27.10 -24.35
CA THR A 10 -18.79 -26.83 -23.17
C THR A 10 -17.31 -26.89 -23.55
N ALA A 11 -16.52 -25.91 -23.11
CA ALA A 11 -15.08 -26.07 -22.89
C ALA A 11 -14.62 -25.04 -21.84
N ALA A 12 -14.41 -25.52 -20.61
CA ALA A 12 -13.58 -24.88 -19.60
C ALA A 12 -12.54 -25.93 -19.20
N ALA A 13 -11.27 -25.64 -19.47
CA ALA A 13 -10.13 -26.47 -19.10
C ALA A 13 -9.65 -26.04 -17.71
N MET A 14 -9.68 -26.95 -16.73
CA MET A 14 -8.91 -26.84 -15.50
C MET A 14 -7.58 -27.57 -15.70
N LEU A 15 -6.47 -26.89 -15.38
CA LEU A 15 -5.17 -27.49 -15.17
C LEU A 15 -5.22 -28.31 -13.86
N GLY A 16 -5.05 -29.63 -13.97
CA GLY A 16 -4.83 -30.53 -12.85
C GLY A 16 -3.37 -30.96 -12.80
N THR A 17 -2.68 -30.61 -11.71
CA THR A 17 -1.32 -31.03 -11.38
C THR A 17 -1.28 -32.55 -11.15
N VAL A 18 -0.52 -33.28 -11.98
CA VAL A 18 -0.32 -34.72 -11.84
C VAL A 18 0.84 -34.99 -10.90
N ILE A 19 0.55 -35.58 -9.74
CA ILE A 19 1.53 -36.20 -8.84
C ILE A 19 1.86 -37.59 -9.40
N SER A 20 3.09 -37.78 -9.88
CA SER A 20 3.58 -39.10 -10.32
C SER A 20 3.84 -40.00 -9.11
N LEU A 21 2.99 -41.02 -8.92
CA LEU A 21 3.31 -42.22 -8.14
C LEU A 21 4.13 -43.18 -9.01
N THR A 22 5.37 -43.44 -8.65
CA THR A 22 6.16 -44.53 -9.24
C THR A 22 5.82 -45.87 -8.59
N SER A 23 5.30 -46.79 -9.39
CA SER A 23 5.10 -48.20 -9.07
C SER A 23 6.40 -49.00 -9.26
N PHE A 24 6.56 -50.04 -8.43
CA PHE A 24 7.68 -50.99 -8.49
C PHE A 24 7.68 -51.79 -9.81
N GLY A 25 8.78 -51.74 -10.54
CA GLY A 25 9.10 -52.63 -11.67
C GLY A 25 10.54 -53.15 -11.57
N SER A 26 10.71 -54.46 -11.75
CA SER A 26 12.00 -55.16 -11.80
C SER A 26 12.93 -54.63 -12.92
N PRO A 27 14.26 -54.79 -12.82
CA PRO A 27 15.21 -54.13 -13.71
C PRO A 27 15.22 -54.80 -15.09
N THR A 28 14.62 -54.16 -16.08
CA THR A 28 15.01 -54.33 -17.47
C THR A 28 16.24 -53.48 -17.73
N PHE A 29 17.32 -54.09 -18.22
CA PHE A 29 18.49 -53.37 -18.73
C PHE A 29 18.02 -52.44 -19.86
N ALA A 30 17.91 -51.15 -19.56
CA ALA A 30 17.70 -50.13 -20.57
C ALA A 30 19.05 -49.86 -21.24
N ALA A 31 19.12 -50.14 -22.54
CA ALA A 31 20.15 -49.59 -23.40
C ALA A 31 20.12 -48.06 -23.27
N GLU A 32 21.29 -47.41 -23.19
CA GLU A 32 21.44 -45.95 -23.15
C GLU A 32 20.61 -45.32 -24.27
N ALA A 33 19.48 -44.73 -23.91
CA ALA A 33 18.77 -43.82 -24.78
C ALA A 33 19.66 -42.58 -24.94
N VAL A 34 20.12 -42.34 -26.17
CA VAL A 34 20.83 -41.12 -26.55
C VAL A 34 20.00 -39.93 -26.05
N LYS A 35 20.51 -39.16 -25.08
CA LYS A 35 19.87 -37.92 -24.62
C LYS A 35 19.60 -37.05 -25.86
N PRO A 36 18.37 -36.55 -26.09
CA PRO A 36 18.13 -35.60 -27.17
C PRO A 36 19.10 -34.42 -27.02
N ALA A 37 19.65 -33.94 -28.13
CA ALA A 37 20.55 -32.78 -28.13
C ALA A 37 19.81 -31.60 -27.50
N VAL A 38 20.33 -31.09 -26.37
CA VAL A 38 19.84 -29.87 -25.74
C VAL A 38 20.28 -28.70 -26.63
N THR A 39 19.33 -27.91 -27.10
CA THR A 39 19.63 -26.64 -27.77
C THR A 39 19.77 -25.59 -26.69
N TYR A 40 20.95 -24.97 -26.57
CA TYR A 40 21.19 -23.87 -25.63
C TYR A 40 20.79 -22.53 -26.26
N ASP A 41 20.15 -21.67 -25.47
CA ASP A 41 19.85 -20.28 -25.83
C ASP A 41 21.12 -19.41 -25.75
N ALA A 42 22.05 -19.74 -24.83
CA ALA A 42 23.35 -19.08 -24.70
C ALA A 42 24.44 -20.02 -24.14
N VAL A 43 25.69 -19.76 -24.52
CA VAL A 43 26.89 -20.38 -23.93
C VAL A 43 27.67 -19.30 -23.21
N ILE A 44 27.80 -19.44 -21.89
CA ILE A 44 28.34 -18.45 -20.97
C ILE A 44 29.75 -18.87 -20.58
N ASN A 45 30.74 -18.01 -20.78
CA ASN A 45 32.11 -18.28 -20.33
C ASN A 45 32.44 -17.40 -19.12
N VAL A 46 32.77 -18.03 -18.00
CA VAL A 46 33.28 -17.36 -16.79
C VAL A 46 34.78 -17.57 -16.72
N ASP A 47 35.55 -16.48 -16.85
CA ASP A 47 37.02 -16.50 -16.79
C ASP A 47 37.52 -15.83 -15.50
N ALA A 48 37.89 -16.66 -14.52
CA ALA A 48 38.38 -16.21 -13.22
C ALA A 48 39.83 -15.67 -13.23
N SER A 49 40.53 -15.72 -14.38
CA SER A 49 41.86 -15.11 -14.51
C SER A 49 41.81 -13.62 -14.84
N THR A 50 40.65 -13.15 -15.30
CA THR A 50 40.37 -11.73 -15.52
C THR A 50 39.53 -11.19 -14.37
N THR A 51 40.19 -10.52 -13.43
CA THR A 51 39.55 -9.91 -12.25
C THR A 51 39.27 -8.42 -12.47
N PHE A 52 38.27 -7.92 -11.76
CA PHE A 52 37.87 -6.50 -11.74
C PHE A 52 37.92 -5.97 -10.30
N GLN A 53 36.87 -5.31 -9.81
CA GLN A 53 36.80 -4.81 -8.45
C GLN A 53 36.59 -5.92 -7.40
N GLU A 54 37.15 -5.69 -6.22
CA GLU A 54 36.73 -6.36 -4.99
C GLU A 54 35.35 -5.81 -4.56
N ILE A 55 34.50 -6.67 -4.00
CA ILE A 55 33.20 -6.31 -3.47
C ILE A 55 33.36 -6.07 -1.97
N ASP A 56 33.03 -4.86 -1.55
CA ASP A 56 33.08 -4.43 -0.16
C ASP A 56 31.82 -4.84 0.59
N ASN A 57 30.63 -4.48 0.08
CA ASN A 57 29.38 -4.74 0.78
C ASN A 57 28.09 -4.57 -0.05
N PHE A 58 27.02 -5.13 0.49
CA PHE A 58 25.63 -4.88 0.13
C PHE A 58 24.87 -4.44 1.38
N GLY A 59 24.18 -3.31 1.31
CA GLY A 59 23.61 -2.68 2.51
C GLY A 59 22.21 -2.11 2.34
N ALA A 60 21.71 -1.54 3.43
CA ALA A 60 20.51 -0.71 3.47
C ALA A 60 20.63 0.32 4.61
N SER A 61 19.75 1.31 4.60
CA SER A 61 19.69 2.40 5.59
C SER A 61 18.59 2.20 6.62
N ASP A 62 18.87 2.65 7.84
CA ASP A 62 17.95 2.65 8.97
C ASP A 62 17.09 3.92 9.06
N ALA A 63 17.32 4.88 8.17
CA ALA A 63 16.73 6.21 8.23
C ALA A 63 15.23 6.14 8.47
N TRP A 64 14.78 6.96 9.43
CA TRP A 64 13.38 7.22 9.74
C TRP A 64 12.66 6.04 10.42
N SER A 65 12.39 4.99 9.66
CA SER A 65 11.50 3.91 10.07
C SER A 65 12.02 3.12 11.27
N MET A 66 13.33 2.89 11.37
CA MET A 66 13.88 1.99 12.38
C MET A 66 13.81 2.56 13.79
N GLU A 67 13.75 3.88 13.94
CA GLU A 67 13.58 4.49 15.24
C GLU A 67 12.25 4.12 15.87
N GLN A 68 11.17 4.25 15.09
CA GLN A 68 9.81 4.00 15.56
C GLN A 68 9.56 2.52 15.77
N LEU A 69 10.11 1.65 14.91
CA LEU A 69 10.05 0.21 15.13
C LEU A 69 10.82 -0.21 16.38
N GLY A 70 12.05 0.29 16.54
CA GLY A 70 12.92 -0.07 17.65
C GLY A 70 12.37 0.37 19.01
N LYS A 71 11.70 1.53 19.07
CA LYS A 71 11.05 2.06 20.30
C LYS A 71 9.72 1.39 20.62
N ASN A 72 8.85 1.20 19.62
CA ASN A 72 7.44 0.91 19.87
C ASN A 72 7.06 -0.57 19.79
N TRP A 73 7.88 -1.42 19.14
CA TRP A 73 7.55 -2.83 18.98
C TRP A 73 8.16 -3.76 20.03
N THR A 74 7.54 -4.94 20.17
CA THR A 74 8.05 -6.03 21.00
C THR A 74 9.38 -6.57 20.50
N GLU A 75 10.17 -7.17 21.40
CA GLU A 75 11.47 -7.76 21.06
C GLU A 75 11.38 -8.84 19.97
N ALA A 76 10.30 -9.62 19.95
CA ALA A 76 10.07 -10.64 18.95
C ALA A 76 9.88 -10.04 17.55
N ASN A 77 9.11 -8.96 17.44
CA ASN A 77 8.85 -8.29 16.16
C ASN A 77 10.11 -7.61 15.62
N LYS A 78 10.85 -6.91 16.49
CA LYS A 78 12.14 -6.30 16.12
C LYS A 78 13.15 -7.36 15.67
N SER A 79 13.26 -8.46 16.42
CA SER A 79 14.15 -9.58 16.08
C SER A 79 13.80 -10.24 14.75
N ARG A 80 12.53 -10.29 14.38
CA ARG A 80 12.09 -10.82 13.09
C ARG A 80 12.58 -9.97 11.93
N VAL A 81 12.45 -8.64 12.02
CA VAL A 81 13.00 -7.72 10.99
C VAL A 81 14.52 -7.82 10.93
N ALA A 82 15.21 -7.86 12.07
CA ALA A 82 16.66 -8.02 12.11
C ALA A 82 17.15 -9.36 11.54
N ASP A 83 16.41 -10.46 11.77
CA ASP A 83 16.72 -11.76 11.19
C ASP A 83 16.57 -11.74 9.66
N LEU A 84 15.51 -11.11 9.14
CA LEU A 84 15.30 -10.95 7.70
C LEU A 84 16.44 -10.15 7.05
N LEU A 85 16.85 -9.03 7.63
CA LEU A 85 17.87 -8.16 7.06
C LEU A 85 19.28 -8.76 7.18
N PHE A 86 19.67 -9.25 8.35
CA PHE A 86 21.09 -9.50 8.66
C PHE A 86 21.48 -10.97 8.72
N SER A 87 20.54 -11.91 8.90
CA SER A 87 20.89 -13.33 9.00
C SER A 87 21.11 -13.95 7.62
N ARG A 88 22.26 -14.60 7.40
CA ARG A 88 22.46 -15.47 6.23
C ARG A 88 21.55 -16.71 6.26
N ASP A 89 21.16 -17.19 7.44
CA ASP A 89 20.33 -18.39 7.56
C ASP A 89 18.85 -18.09 7.36
N LYS A 90 18.36 -17.01 7.98
CA LYS A 90 16.93 -16.68 8.05
C LYS A 90 16.50 -15.57 7.08
N GLY A 91 17.44 -14.91 6.42
CA GLY A 91 17.21 -13.71 5.63
C GLY A 91 18.17 -13.56 4.47
N ILE A 92 18.36 -12.30 4.06
CA ILE A 92 19.21 -11.92 2.92
C ILE A 92 20.67 -11.72 3.31
N GLY A 93 20.95 -11.49 4.60
CA GLY A 93 22.31 -11.44 5.11
C GLY A 93 23.09 -10.22 4.62
N LEU A 94 22.53 -9.01 4.75
CA LEU A 94 23.23 -7.77 4.43
C LEU A 94 24.62 -7.71 5.09
N THR A 95 25.57 -7.08 4.41
CA THR A 95 26.97 -6.91 4.85
C THR A 95 27.31 -5.46 5.21
N ALA A 96 26.41 -4.52 4.88
CA ALA A 96 26.46 -3.15 5.37
C ALA A 96 25.17 -2.68 6.04
N TRP A 97 25.31 -1.78 7.01
CA TRP A 97 24.20 -1.09 7.65
C TRP A 97 24.52 0.41 7.82
N ARG A 98 23.72 1.27 7.19
CA ARG A 98 23.85 2.74 7.30
C ARG A 98 22.97 3.25 8.45
N PHE A 99 23.61 3.75 9.50
CA PHE A 99 23.02 4.36 10.68
C PHE A 99 22.93 5.88 10.51
N ASN A 100 21.71 6.42 10.41
CA ASN A 100 21.47 7.85 10.25
C ASN A 100 21.67 8.58 11.59
N ILE A 101 22.74 9.36 11.72
CA ILE A 101 23.06 10.22 12.86
C ILE A 101 22.25 11.52 12.70
N GLY A 102 21.35 11.81 13.65
CA GLY A 102 20.37 12.88 13.45
C GLY A 102 20.86 14.30 13.74
N ALA A 103 20.33 15.25 12.97
CA ALA A 103 20.61 16.67 13.13
C ALA A 103 19.79 17.36 14.24
N GLY A 104 18.70 16.73 14.70
CA GLY A 104 17.85 17.25 15.79
C GLY A 104 16.56 17.91 15.31
N SER A 105 16.11 17.59 14.09
CA SER A 105 14.84 18.09 13.55
C SER A 105 13.62 17.66 14.37
N THR A 106 13.71 16.56 15.14
CA THR A 106 12.64 16.13 16.06
C THR A 106 12.38 17.19 17.14
N GLU A 107 13.45 17.80 17.63
CA GLU A 107 13.41 18.83 18.65
C GLU A 107 13.03 20.20 18.07
N THR A 108 13.56 20.57 16.90
CA THR A 108 13.51 21.97 16.42
C THR A 108 12.53 22.25 15.27
N ASP A 109 12.28 21.28 14.38
CA ASP A 109 11.77 21.58 13.03
C ASP A 109 10.35 21.05 12.78
N LYS A 110 9.53 20.95 13.83
CA LYS A 110 8.20 20.32 13.74
C LYS A 110 7.22 20.98 12.77
N THR A 111 7.41 22.27 12.49
CA THR A 111 6.58 23.05 11.55
C THR A 111 7.19 23.12 10.14
N ILE A 112 8.37 22.56 9.95
CA ILE A 112 9.20 22.68 8.74
C ILE A 112 9.35 21.31 8.07
N ILE A 113 9.71 20.29 8.86
CA ILE A 113 9.64 18.89 8.51
C ILE A 113 8.37 18.36 9.17
N THR A 114 7.26 18.48 8.44
CA THR A 114 5.92 18.21 8.96
C THR A 114 5.64 16.73 9.14
N ASP A 115 6.28 15.87 8.35
CA ASP A 115 6.22 14.42 8.50
C ASP A 115 7.05 13.98 9.72
N PRO A 116 6.43 13.47 10.80
CA PRO A 116 7.14 12.97 11.97
C PRO A 116 8.13 11.86 11.65
N TRP A 117 7.90 11.08 10.59
CA TRP A 117 8.73 9.96 10.18
C TRP A 117 10.12 10.42 9.74
N ARG A 118 10.19 11.56 9.06
CA ARG A 118 11.42 12.10 8.46
C ARG A 118 12.28 12.92 9.42
N ARG A 119 11.86 13.05 10.68
CA ARG A 119 12.60 13.76 11.72
C ARG A 119 13.49 12.81 12.50
N VAL A 120 14.66 13.31 12.93
CA VAL A 120 15.64 12.54 13.69
C VAL A 120 16.07 13.33 14.93
N GLU A 121 16.27 12.63 16.05
CA GLU A 121 16.81 13.23 17.29
C GLU A 121 18.31 13.48 17.12
N THR A 122 18.89 14.42 17.87
CA THR A 122 20.36 14.61 17.90
C THR A 122 20.98 14.19 19.23
N PHE A 123 22.22 13.71 19.18
CA PHE A 123 22.98 13.40 20.39
C PHE A 123 23.46 14.65 21.13
N LYS A 124 23.56 15.82 20.49
CA LYS A 124 24.02 17.06 21.12
C LYS A 124 23.15 18.24 20.69
N ALA A 125 22.34 18.74 21.62
CA ALA A 125 21.28 19.71 21.34
C ALA A 125 21.77 21.16 21.15
N SER A 126 22.91 21.52 21.73
CA SER A 126 23.53 22.85 21.58
C SER A 126 25.04 22.79 21.84
N GLU A 127 25.76 23.87 21.58
CA GLU A 127 27.21 24.00 21.79
C GLU A 127 27.63 23.63 23.23
N ASP A 128 26.89 24.15 24.22
CA ASP A 128 27.15 23.98 25.66
C ASP A 128 26.44 22.76 26.29
N SER A 129 25.61 22.03 25.52
CA SER A 129 24.92 20.85 26.05
C SER A 129 25.84 19.63 26.13
N ASP A 130 25.67 18.83 27.18
CA ASP A 130 26.21 17.48 27.24
C ASP A 130 25.58 16.59 26.15
N TYR A 131 26.29 15.53 25.77
CA TYR A 131 25.74 14.50 24.88
C TYR A 131 24.66 13.68 25.58
N ASP A 132 23.50 13.50 24.93
CA ASP A 132 22.44 12.59 25.35
C ASP A 132 22.46 11.31 24.49
N TRP A 133 23.23 10.32 24.94
CA TRP A 133 23.36 9.03 24.26
C TRP A 133 22.12 8.13 24.39
N SER A 134 21.09 8.54 25.13
CA SER A 134 19.81 7.82 25.18
C SER A 134 18.92 8.07 23.97
N LYS A 135 19.26 9.08 23.15
CA LYS A 135 18.58 9.44 21.90
C LYS A 135 18.78 8.38 20.81
N GLN A 136 17.86 8.34 19.85
CA GLN A 136 17.90 7.37 18.74
C GLN A 136 17.95 5.90 19.21
N ALA A 137 17.29 5.60 20.34
CA ALA A 137 17.39 4.29 20.98
C ALA A 137 16.88 3.13 20.09
N GLY A 138 15.91 3.39 19.21
CA GLY A 138 15.38 2.40 18.29
C GLY A 138 16.38 2.04 17.20
N GLN A 139 16.97 3.04 16.56
CA GLN A 139 18.05 2.87 15.58
C GLN A 139 19.28 2.21 16.21
N GLN A 140 19.69 2.63 17.42
CA GLN A 140 20.79 1.98 18.15
C GLN A 140 20.55 0.49 18.41
N TRP A 141 19.30 0.09 18.69
CA TRP A 141 18.95 -1.33 18.83
C TRP A 141 19.21 -2.10 17.53
N PHE A 142 18.82 -1.55 16.37
CA PHE A 142 19.04 -2.19 15.06
C PHE A 142 20.52 -2.19 14.66
N LEU A 143 21.27 -1.13 14.95
CA LEU A 143 22.73 -1.07 14.75
C LEU A 143 23.44 -2.19 15.53
N LYS A 144 23.05 -2.40 16.79
CA LYS A 144 23.57 -3.51 17.59
C LYS A 144 23.12 -4.86 17.02
N ALA A 145 21.86 -4.99 16.62
CA ALA A 145 21.33 -6.23 16.06
C ALA A 145 22.00 -6.65 14.74
N ALA A 146 22.43 -5.68 13.92
CA ALA A 146 23.24 -5.86 12.73
C ALA A 146 24.61 -6.45 13.09
N LYS A 147 25.34 -5.79 14.00
CA LYS A 147 26.64 -6.29 14.50
C LYS A 147 26.53 -7.71 15.08
N ASP A 148 25.55 -7.96 15.94
CA ASP A 148 25.37 -9.25 16.61
C ASP A 148 25.06 -10.41 15.63
N ARG A 149 24.62 -10.08 14.39
CA ARG A 149 24.35 -11.03 13.30
C ARG A 149 25.48 -11.10 12.27
N GLY A 150 26.59 -10.40 12.50
CA GLY A 150 27.79 -10.49 11.66
C GLY A 150 27.76 -9.58 10.43
N VAL A 151 27.11 -8.41 10.50
CA VAL A 151 27.28 -7.36 9.49
C VAL A 151 28.70 -6.81 9.58
N ASP A 152 29.44 -6.88 8.47
CA ASP A 152 30.87 -6.60 8.40
C ASP A 152 31.20 -5.09 8.36
N THR A 153 30.33 -4.29 7.73
CA THR A 153 30.52 -2.86 7.51
C THR A 153 29.41 -2.04 8.17
N LEU A 154 29.73 -1.28 9.22
CA LEU A 154 28.79 -0.33 9.83
C LEU A 154 29.17 1.09 9.43
N ILE A 155 28.19 1.85 8.96
CA ILE A 155 28.39 3.18 8.36
C ILE A 155 27.56 4.18 9.17
N GLY A 156 28.20 5.18 9.77
CA GLY A 156 27.48 6.36 10.26
C GLY A 156 27.30 7.34 9.10
N PHE A 157 26.12 7.93 8.94
CA PHE A 157 25.93 9.01 7.98
C PHE A 157 25.03 10.11 8.54
N VAL A 158 25.12 11.31 7.97
CA VAL A 158 24.26 12.45 8.33
C VAL A 158 23.62 13.04 7.08
N ASN A 159 22.37 13.46 7.20
CA ASN A 159 21.73 14.28 6.17
C ASN A 159 22.06 15.77 6.33
N SER A 160 22.31 16.22 7.56
CA SER A 160 22.56 17.63 7.91
C SER A 160 23.45 17.74 9.15
N PRO A 161 24.25 18.81 9.31
CA PRO A 161 24.89 19.11 10.58
C PRO A 161 23.85 19.29 11.70
N PRO A 162 24.20 19.06 12.97
CA PRO A 162 23.35 19.42 14.10
C PRO A 162 22.78 20.83 13.96
N VAL A 163 21.48 21.01 14.21
CA VAL A 163 20.74 22.25 13.92
C VAL A 163 21.39 23.49 14.54
N TRP A 164 22.01 23.38 15.71
CA TRP A 164 22.69 24.51 16.36
C TRP A 164 23.96 24.97 15.62
N MET A 165 24.51 24.16 14.71
CA MET A 165 25.63 24.49 13.82
C MET A 165 25.16 25.07 12.47
N THR A 166 23.86 25.12 12.19
CA THR A 166 23.35 25.60 10.90
C THR A 166 23.07 27.11 10.88
N LYS A 167 23.14 27.73 9.71
CA LYS A 167 22.99 29.19 9.53
C LYS A 167 21.57 29.67 9.79
N ASN A 168 20.57 28.90 9.36
CA ASN A 168 19.16 29.26 9.54
C ASN A 168 18.53 28.67 10.81
N GLY A 169 19.28 27.90 11.60
CA GLY A 169 18.75 27.24 12.80
C GLY A 169 17.75 26.12 12.50
N HIS A 170 17.83 25.53 11.29
CA HIS A 170 17.03 24.38 10.86
C HIS A 170 17.91 23.31 10.20
N ALA A 171 17.43 22.06 10.21
CA ALA A 171 18.10 20.89 9.65
C ALA A 171 17.99 20.80 8.12
N GLN A 172 17.27 21.74 7.47
CA GLN A 172 17.22 21.90 6.02
C GLN A 172 17.50 23.36 5.62
N PRO A 173 18.14 23.60 4.47
CA PRO A 173 18.43 24.95 4.00
C PRO A 173 17.17 25.68 3.50
N ASP A 174 17.35 26.99 3.31
CA ASP A 174 16.49 27.83 2.49
C ASP A 174 17.36 28.69 1.55
N ALA A 175 16.71 29.54 0.74
CA ALA A 175 17.41 30.35 -0.25
C ALA A 175 18.44 31.33 0.36
N ALA A 176 18.35 31.66 1.65
CA ALA A 176 19.23 32.64 2.29
C ALA A 176 20.59 32.06 2.73
N VAL A 177 20.75 30.74 2.83
CA VAL A 177 21.94 30.14 3.48
C VAL A 177 23.22 30.18 2.63
N GLY A 178 23.12 30.54 1.34
CA GLY A 178 24.25 30.59 0.43
C GLY A 178 24.72 29.18 0.01
N SER A 179 26.03 28.93 -0.03
CA SER A 179 26.59 27.68 -0.59
C SER A 179 26.35 26.43 0.27
N THR A 180 26.26 26.60 1.58
CA THR A 180 25.98 25.53 2.55
C THR A 180 25.21 26.08 3.73
N ASN A 181 24.39 25.24 4.38
CA ASN A 181 23.74 25.59 5.63
C ASN A 181 24.65 25.47 6.86
N LEU A 182 25.87 24.95 6.75
CA LEU A 182 26.83 24.97 7.86
C LEU A 182 27.32 26.40 8.10
N LYS A 183 27.42 26.82 9.38
CA LYS A 183 27.99 28.13 9.75
C LYS A 183 29.45 28.24 9.29
N GLU A 184 29.86 29.44 8.93
CA GLU A 184 31.26 29.69 8.55
C GLU A 184 32.18 29.47 9.76
N GLY A 185 33.23 28.66 9.58
CA GLY A 185 34.18 28.31 10.64
C GLY A 185 33.74 27.14 11.53
N TYR A 186 32.56 26.55 11.32
CA TYR A 186 32.04 25.44 12.14
C TYR A 186 32.47 24.05 11.62
N GLU A 187 33.41 23.99 10.68
CA GLU A 187 33.94 22.72 10.16
C GLU A 187 34.61 21.89 11.26
N ASP A 188 35.33 22.52 12.20
CA ASP A 188 35.99 21.87 13.35
C ASP A 188 34.95 21.26 14.30
N GLU A 189 33.95 22.04 14.70
CA GLU A 189 32.89 21.59 15.61
C GLU A 189 32.06 20.45 15.01
N PHE A 190 31.81 20.49 13.70
CA PHE A 190 31.08 19.43 13.02
C PHE A 190 31.90 18.13 12.93
N ALA A 191 33.19 18.23 12.57
CA ALA A 191 34.11 17.09 12.60
C ALA A 191 34.27 16.50 14.01
N ALA A 192 34.37 17.36 15.04
CA ALA A 192 34.42 16.96 16.44
C ALA A 192 33.16 16.18 16.84
N PHE A 193 31.98 16.67 16.44
CA PHE A 193 30.72 15.98 16.71
C PHE A 193 30.70 14.56 16.13
N LEU A 194 31.05 14.40 14.84
CA LEU A 194 31.06 13.10 14.19
C LEU A 194 32.08 12.14 14.81
N THR A 195 33.29 12.63 15.11
CA THR A 195 34.33 11.80 15.73
C THR A 195 33.99 11.39 17.17
N ASP A 196 33.27 12.23 17.93
CA ASP A 196 32.79 11.89 19.26
C ASP A 196 31.71 10.80 19.23
N VAL A 197 30.80 10.84 18.24
CA VAL A 197 29.82 9.76 18.00
C VAL A 197 30.53 8.45 17.66
N ILE A 198 31.54 8.47 16.78
CA ILE A 198 32.35 7.29 16.46
C ILE A 198 33.03 6.75 17.72
N GLU A 199 33.66 7.61 18.52
CA GLU A 199 34.34 7.19 19.74
C GLU A 199 33.37 6.58 20.77
N HIS A 200 32.16 7.15 20.89
CA HIS A 200 31.11 6.62 21.75
C HIS A 200 30.75 5.18 21.38
N PHE A 201 30.40 4.92 20.12
CA PHE A 201 30.03 3.57 19.68
C PHE A 201 31.21 2.60 19.74
N LYS A 202 32.43 3.06 19.45
CA LYS A 202 33.65 2.26 19.61
C LYS A 202 33.82 1.78 21.06
N LYS A 203 33.54 2.63 22.06
CA LYS A 203 33.56 2.25 23.49
C LYS A 203 32.51 1.18 23.83
N GLN A 204 31.40 1.11 23.09
CA GLN A 204 30.41 0.04 23.21
C GLN A 204 30.78 -1.23 22.41
N GLY A 205 31.93 -1.23 21.75
CA GLY A 205 32.39 -2.30 20.87
C GLY A 205 31.66 -2.34 19.53
N ILE A 206 31.04 -1.23 19.11
CA ILE A 206 30.46 -1.06 17.77
C ILE A 206 31.42 -0.19 16.97
N ASN A 207 32.13 -0.78 16.02
CA ASN A 207 33.07 -0.05 15.17
C ASN A 207 32.32 0.47 13.94
N LEU A 208 32.12 1.79 13.86
CA LEU A 208 31.68 2.42 12.61
C LEU A 208 32.88 2.46 11.65
N ASN A 209 32.87 1.57 10.66
CA ASN A 209 33.93 1.43 9.67
C ASN A 209 34.04 2.66 8.78
N TYR A 210 32.91 3.28 8.46
CA TYR A 210 32.82 4.48 7.62
C TYR A 210 31.98 5.56 8.28
N ILE A 211 32.28 6.81 7.96
CA ILE A 211 31.49 8.00 8.29
C ILE A 211 31.22 8.78 7.00
N SER A 212 29.96 9.07 6.70
CA SER A 212 29.55 9.94 5.60
C SER A 212 29.05 11.27 6.16
N PRO A 213 29.83 12.36 6.05
CA PRO A 213 29.48 13.67 6.62
C PRO A 213 28.51 14.48 5.74
N ILE A 214 28.24 14.04 4.51
CA ILE A 214 27.57 14.81 3.46
C ILE A 214 26.63 13.86 2.73
N ASN A 215 25.39 14.28 2.48
CA ASN A 215 24.40 13.54 1.70
C ASN A 215 23.83 14.42 0.59
N GLU A 216 23.93 13.97 -0.66
CA GLU A 216 23.40 14.62 -1.87
C GLU A 216 23.67 16.13 -1.93
N PRO A 217 24.94 16.56 -1.91
CA PRO A 217 25.30 17.97 -1.77
C PRO A 217 24.79 18.85 -2.92
N THR A 218 24.55 18.23 -4.09
CA THR A 218 24.00 18.89 -5.28
C THR A 218 22.48 19.04 -5.24
N TRP A 219 21.74 18.19 -4.52
CA TRP A 219 20.28 18.27 -4.53
C TRP A 219 19.81 19.62 -3.99
N ASP A 220 18.68 20.11 -4.48
CA ASP A 220 18.09 21.33 -3.93
C ASP A 220 17.30 20.99 -2.67
N TRP A 221 18.00 21.04 -1.54
CA TRP A 221 17.42 20.79 -0.21
C TRP A 221 16.54 21.93 0.32
N ASN A 222 16.32 23.01 -0.45
CA ASN A 222 15.51 24.14 0.02
C ASN A 222 14.07 23.70 0.35
N LYS A 223 13.72 23.71 1.63
CA LYS A 223 12.38 23.32 2.11
C LYS A 223 11.93 21.92 1.66
N ALA A 224 12.87 20.97 1.55
CA ALA A 224 12.62 19.63 1.01
C ALA A 224 11.71 18.73 1.87
N GLY A 225 11.40 19.12 3.11
CA GLY A 225 10.53 18.35 4.01
C GLY A 225 11.25 17.15 4.64
N GLN A 226 12.58 17.20 4.72
CA GLN A 226 13.43 16.25 5.44
C GLN A 226 14.75 16.94 5.82
N GLU A 227 15.52 16.35 6.73
CA GLU A 227 16.89 16.82 7.00
C GLU A 227 17.72 16.77 5.71
N GLY A 228 18.54 17.79 5.48
CA GLY A 228 19.38 17.88 4.28
C GLY A 228 20.31 19.09 4.36
N ASN A 229 21.47 19.02 3.71
CA ASN A 229 22.34 20.18 3.56
C ASN A 229 23.05 20.16 2.21
N ARG A 230 23.01 21.29 1.50
CA ARG A 230 23.82 21.47 0.29
C ARG A 230 25.25 21.83 0.68
N TYR A 231 26.22 21.42 -0.13
CA TYR A 231 27.61 21.82 0.02
C TYR A 231 28.20 22.05 -1.36
N ASN A 232 28.72 23.25 -1.62
CA ASN A 232 29.48 23.43 -2.85
C ASN A 232 30.82 22.68 -2.73
N ASN A 233 31.54 22.48 -3.83
CA ASN A 233 32.80 21.73 -3.84
C ASN A 233 33.82 22.28 -2.82
N ASP A 234 33.92 23.58 -2.60
CA ASP A 234 34.88 24.14 -1.65
C ASP A 234 34.44 23.90 -0.19
N ASP A 235 33.14 23.89 0.08
CA ASP A 235 32.58 23.54 1.39
C ASP A 235 32.83 22.04 1.70
N ILE A 236 32.61 21.16 0.72
CA ILE A 236 32.90 19.72 0.82
C ILE A 236 34.36 19.49 1.21
N LYS A 237 35.29 20.16 0.53
CA LYS A 237 36.74 20.02 0.79
C LYS A 237 37.10 20.37 2.21
N ARG A 238 36.58 21.48 2.74
CA ARG A 238 36.86 21.90 4.13
C ARG A 238 36.34 20.90 5.15
N VAL A 239 35.10 20.41 4.97
CA VAL A 239 34.51 19.40 5.87
C VAL A 239 35.29 18.08 5.83
N ILE A 240 35.67 17.59 4.64
CA ILE A 240 36.40 16.32 4.49
C ILE A 240 37.79 16.42 5.12
N LEU A 241 38.56 17.48 4.82
CA LEU A 241 39.92 17.64 5.32
C LEU A 241 39.94 17.80 6.85
N GLU A 242 38.98 18.55 7.41
CA GLU A 242 38.89 18.73 8.86
C GLU A 242 38.50 17.43 9.57
N LEU A 243 37.48 16.72 9.06
CA LEU A 243 37.10 15.39 9.59
C LEU A 243 38.27 14.41 9.54
N TYR A 244 39.00 14.39 8.42
CA TYR A 244 40.17 13.53 8.25
C TYR A 244 41.30 13.84 9.23
N SER A 245 41.60 15.12 9.42
CA SER A 245 42.57 15.61 10.40
C SER A 245 42.22 15.12 11.81
N GLN A 246 40.96 15.24 12.22
CA GLN A 246 40.52 14.82 13.56
C GLN A 246 40.49 13.30 13.74
N LEU A 247 40.09 12.54 12.71
CA LEU A 247 40.17 11.07 12.73
C LEU A 247 41.62 10.62 12.98
N LYS A 248 42.59 11.21 12.25
CA LYS A 248 44.03 10.98 12.46
C LYS A 248 44.47 11.38 13.87
N ALA A 249 44.11 12.58 14.33
CA ALA A 249 44.51 13.10 15.64
C ALA A 249 43.98 12.24 16.81
N LYS A 250 42.77 11.69 16.68
CA LYS A 250 42.13 10.82 17.67
C LYS A 250 42.51 9.34 17.51
N GLY A 251 43.27 8.95 16.48
CA GLY A 251 43.61 7.55 16.21
C GLY A 251 42.39 6.67 15.91
N LEU A 252 41.38 7.24 15.24
CA LEU A 252 40.20 6.54 14.79
C LEU A 252 40.44 6.01 13.37
N ASN A 253 40.17 4.73 13.13
CA ASN A 253 40.41 4.06 11.85
C ASN A 253 39.20 4.12 10.90
N SER A 254 38.17 4.91 11.23
CA SER A 254 37.00 5.07 10.36
C SER A 254 37.42 5.80 9.08
N GLN A 255 36.94 5.34 7.94
CA GLN A 255 37.17 5.96 6.63
C GLN A 255 36.03 6.92 6.27
N ILE A 256 36.28 7.87 5.38
CA ILE A 256 35.27 8.85 4.93
C ILE A 256 34.59 8.32 3.66
N SER A 257 33.26 8.20 3.68
CA SER A 257 32.45 7.99 2.47
C SER A 257 31.97 9.34 1.96
N ALA A 258 32.33 9.70 0.73
CA ALA A 258 32.00 10.99 0.14
C ALA A 258 31.98 10.92 -1.39
N PRO A 259 31.29 11.85 -2.08
CA PRO A 259 30.45 12.90 -1.51
C PRO A 259 28.99 12.47 -1.22
N ASP A 260 28.65 11.19 -1.42
CA ASP A 260 27.27 10.69 -1.51
C ASP A 260 26.47 11.57 -2.51
N GLY A 261 27.01 11.71 -3.72
CA GLY A 261 26.40 12.52 -4.78
C GLY A 261 25.02 11.99 -5.19
N VAL A 262 24.06 12.89 -5.44
CA VAL A 262 22.67 12.51 -5.79
C VAL A 262 22.53 11.69 -7.07
N GLU A 263 23.38 11.93 -8.06
CA GLU A 263 23.35 11.20 -9.33
C GLU A 263 24.73 11.20 -10.00
N ILE A 264 24.96 10.18 -10.83
CA ILE A 264 26.24 9.98 -11.54
C ILE A 264 26.65 11.22 -12.35
N THR A 265 25.71 11.91 -12.99
CA THR A 265 26.03 13.02 -13.89
C THR A 265 26.67 14.22 -13.19
N ALA A 266 26.38 14.43 -11.90
CA ALA A 266 27.02 15.48 -11.10
C ALA A 266 28.47 15.14 -10.74
N LEU A 267 28.86 13.87 -10.76
CA LEU A 267 30.22 13.43 -10.43
C LEU A 267 31.23 13.73 -11.55
N LEU A 268 30.74 13.66 -12.79
CA LEU A 268 31.56 13.69 -14.00
C LEU A 268 32.21 15.05 -14.23
N ASP A 269 33.35 15.02 -14.92
CA ASP A 269 33.96 16.22 -15.47
C ASP A 269 33.02 16.89 -16.47
N ASP A 270 33.07 18.23 -16.58
CA ASP A 270 32.20 18.97 -17.51
C ASP A 270 32.35 18.47 -18.96
N GLU A 271 33.56 18.06 -19.37
CA GLU A 271 33.83 17.52 -20.72
C GLU A 271 33.17 16.15 -20.96
N VAL A 272 33.14 15.28 -19.94
CA VAL A 272 32.55 13.95 -20.01
C VAL A 272 31.03 14.06 -19.95
N PHE A 273 30.52 14.89 -19.04
CA PHE A 273 29.10 15.23 -19.00
C PHE A 273 28.60 15.80 -20.34
N LYS A 274 29.37 16.68 -20.97
CA LYS A 274 29.05 17.22 -22.31
C LYS A 274 28.99 16.15 -23.38
N SER A 275 29.92 15.19 -23.35
CA SER A 275 29.93 14.07 -24.30
C SER A 275 28.69 13.19 -24.19
N PHE A 276 28.14 13.06 -22.98
CA PHE A 276 26.95 12.26 -22.69
C PHE A 276 25.65 13.01 -22.99
N SER A 277 25.50 14.21 -22.43
CA SER A 277 24.24 14.97 -22.42
C SER A 277 24.10 15.97 -23.57
N GLY A 278 25.19 16.32 -24.24
CA GLY A 278 25.25 17.43 -25.19
C GLY A 278 25.24 18.83 -24.56
N GLN A 279 25.13 18.95 -23.24
CA GLN A 279 25.13 20.22 -22.51
C GLN A 279 26.55 20.61 -22.03
N GLU A 280 26.89 21.90 -22.05
CA GLU A 280 28.27 22.36 -21.72
C GLU A 280 28.74 21.99 -20.31
N LYS A 281 27.82 21.91 -19.35
CA LYS A 281 28.10 21.58 -17.93
C LYS A 281 26.82 21.16 -17.22
N TYR A 282 26.96 20.34 -16.19
CA TYR A 282 25.83 19.94 -15.36
C TYR A 282 25.25 21.16 -14.62
N MET A 283 23.93 21.33 -14.62
CA MET A 283 23.24 22.49 -14.00
C MET A 283 22.08 22.09 -13.08
N GLY A 284 21.92 20.80 -12.75
CA GLY A 284 20.86 20.32 -11.87
C GLY A 284 21.03 20.78 -10.41
N GLY A 285 19.92 20.75 -9.67
CA GLY A 285 19.86 21.07 -8.24
C GLY A 285 20.49 22.41 -7.86
N SER A 286 21.24 22.42 -6.76
CA SER A 286 21.93 23.57 -6.19
C SER A 286 22.96 24.21 -7.12
N ASN A 287 23.44 23.51 -8.17
CA ASN A 287 24.34 24.11 -9.16
C ASN A 287 23.66 25.23 -9.97
N SER A 288 22.32 25.19 -10.09
CA SER A 288 21.52 26.24 -10.74
C SER A 288 21.46 27.56 -9.95
N LEU A 289 21.74 27.53 -8.65
CA LEU A 289 21.61 28.68 -7.75
C LEU A 289 22.73 29.72 -7.93
N GLY A 290 23.84 29.35 -8.58
CA GLY A 290 24.98 30.26 -8.80
C GLY A 290 25.75 30.64 -7.54
N VAL A 291 25.60 29.88 -6.45
CA VAL A 291 26.26 30.10 -5.15
C VAL A 291 27.50 29.22 -4.93
N GLY A 292 27.98 28.55 -5.98
CA GLY A 292 29.16 27.68 -5.93
C GLY A 292 29.17 26.63 -7.04
N LYS A 293 30.23 25.82 -7.10
CA LYS A 293 30.30 24.61 -7.94
C LYS A 293 29.68 23.44 -7.17
N TYR A 294 28.81 22.65 -7.78
CA TYR A 294 28.20 21.43 -7.20
C TYR A 294 28.26 20.27 -8.20
N ARG A 295 29.43 20.10 -8.82
CA ARG A 295 29.68 19.15 -9.92
C ARG A 295 31.18 18.88 -10.08
N GLU A 296 31.56 17.94 -10.95
CA GLU A 296 32.95 17.50 -11.13
C GLU A 296 33.57 16.94 -9.84
N TYR A 297 32.80 16.22 -9.04
CA TYR A 297 33.27 15.71 -7.75
C TYR A 297 34.46 14.76 -7.87
N ILE A 298 34.50 13.92 -8.91
CA ILE A 298 35.60 12.97 -9.14
C ILE A 298 36.92 13.74 -9.29
N LYS A 299 36.91 14.76 -10.15
CA LYS A 299 38.07 15.62 -10.40
C LYS A 299 38.54 16.35 -9.16
N ASP A 300 37.61 16.88 -8.37
CA ASP A 300 37.97 17.67 -7.20
C ASP A 300 38.44 16.81 -6.01
N LEU A 301 37.88 15.61 -5.83
CA LEU A 301 38.20 14.73 -4.70
C LEU A 301 39.37 13.78 -4.99
N LEU A 302 39.48 13.25 -6.22
CA LEU A 302 40.58 12.35 -6.59
C LEU A 302 41.73 13.05 -7.32
N GLY A 303 41.50 14.25 -7.87
CA GLY A 303 42.56 15.03 -8.54
C GLY A 303 43.45 15.84 -7.61
N ASP A 304 43.08 15.98 -6.35
CA ASP A 304 43.88 16.61 -5.29
C ASP A 304 44.43 15.53 -4.34
N PRO A 305 45.76 15.40 -4.18
CA PRO A 305 46.35 14.32 -3.39
C PRO A 305 45.93 14.30 -1.91
N GLU A 306 45.68 15.46 -1.30
CA GLU A 306 45.30 15.52 0.12
C GLU A 306 43.86 15.04 0.31
N LEU A 307 42.96 15.45 -0.58
CA LEU A 307 41.57 14.98 -0.59
C LEU A 307 41.45 13.52 -0.99
N GLN A 308 42.26 13.06 -1.95
CA GLN A 308 42.33 11.66 -2.36
C GLN A 308 42.73 10.76 -1.18
N GLU A 309 43.74 11.16 -0.39
CA GLU A 309 44.14 10.47 0.84
C GLU A 309 43.02 10.53 1.90
N ALA A 310 42.31 11.66 2.01
CA ALA A 310 41.24 11.86 2.99
C ALA A 310 40.01 10.99 2.73
N VAL A 311 39.59 10.84 1.46
CA VAL A 311 38.50 9.94 1.05
C VAL A 311 38.99 8.51 0.80
N GLY A 312 40.27 8.24 0.99
CA GLY A 312 40.87 6.91 0.86
C GLY A 312 40.64 6.28 -0.52
N HIS A 313 40.76 7.05 -1.61
CA HIS A 313 40.47 6.60 -2.98
C HIS A 313 39.00 6.26 -3.27
N HIS A 314 38.06 6.55 -2.37
CA HIS A 314 36.64 6.23 -2.57
C HIS A 314 35.85 7.39 -3.18
N ILE A 315 34.91 7.07 -4.06
CA ILE A 315 33.82 7.94 -4.50
C ILE A 315 32.50 7.21 -4.27
N ALA A 316 31.64 7.82 -3.47
CA ALA A 316 30.30 7.33 -3.19
C ALA A 316 29.24 8.21 -3.86
N SER A 317 28.23 7.58 -4.46
CA SER A 317 27.07 8.28 -4.99
C SER A 317 25.84 7.41 -5.05
N HIS A 318 24.71 8.05 -5.33
CA HIS A 318 23.42 7.42 -5.46
C HIS A 318 23.16 7.11 -6.94
N SER A 319 22.40 6.05 -7.21
CA SER A 319 22.06 5.64 -8.58
C SER A 319 20.79 6.32 -9.11
N TYR A 320 20.27 7.36 -8.45
CA TYR A 320 19.04 8.03 -8.87
C TYR A 320 19.13 8.59 -10.28
N TRP A 321 18.03 8.46 -11.02
CA TRP A 321 17.87 8.89 -12.41
C TRP A 321 18.84 8.23 -13.39
N SER A 322 19.61 7.21 -12.98
CA SER A 322 20.55 6.49 -13.84
C SER A 322 19.99 5.15 -14.36
N ASP A 323 18.77 4.82 -13.98
CA ASP A 323 18.11 3.53 -14.18
C ASP A 323 17.10 3.52 -15.35
N TYR A 324 16.79 4.69 -15.92
CA TYR A 324 15.89 4.84 -17.06
C TYR A 324 16.56 5.56 -18.24
N SER A 325 16.46 4.98 -19.43
CA SER A 325 17.03 5.54 -20.66
C SER A 325 15.94 6.20 -21.52
N ASN A 326 16.11 7.48 -21.84
CA ASN A 326 15.34 8.15 -22.90
C ASN A 326 15.94 7.82 -24.28
N PRO A 327 15.17 7.93 -25.38
CA PRO A 327 15.75 7.81 -26.72
C PRO A 327 16.94 8.77 -26.92
N GLY A 328 18.14 8.22 -27.08
CA GLY A 328 19.40 9.00 -27.21
C GLY A 328 20.22 9.17 -25.93
N ASP A 329 19.79 8.60 -24.80
CA ASP A 329 20.44 8.73 -23.48
C ASP A 329 20.50 7.33 -22.81
N ASP A 330 21.58 6.56 -23.05
CA ASP A 330 21.78 5.23 -22.46
C ASP A 330 22.39 5.34 -21.06
N ARG A 331 21.53 5.43 -20.05
CA ARG A 331 21.93 5.59 -18.65
C ARG A 331 22.45 4.31 -18.01
N LEU A 332 21.88 3.16 -18.38
CA LEU A 332 22.31 1.86 -17.83
C LEU A 332 23.67 1.39 -18.38
N GLY A 333 24.01 1.68 -19.64
CA GLY A 333 25.32 1.33 -20.19
C GLY A 333 26.28 2.53 -20.24
N THR A 334 26.11 3.36 -21.27
CA THR A 334 27.06 4.41 -21.65
C THR A 334 27.44 5.34 -20.49
N LEU A 335 26.46 5.79 -19.67
CA LEU A 335 26.74 6.67 -18.53
C LEU A 335 27.70 6.01 -17.51
N ARG A 336 27.54 4.71 -17.26
CA ARG A 336 28.36 3.95 -16.32
C ARG A 336 29.76 3.68 -16.85
N ASP A 337 29.90 3.46 -18.16
CA ASP A 337 31.21 3.36 -18.81
C ASP A 337 31.99 4.68 -18.74
N LEU A 338 31.29 5.79 -18.94
CA LEU A 338 31.87 7.13 -18.81
C LEU A 338 32.25 7.44 -17.37
N LEU A 339 31.42 7.06 -16.39
CA LEU A 339 31.76 7.15 -14.97
C LEU A 339 33.06 6.41 -14.66
N PHE A 340 33.13 5.13 -15.03
CA PHE A 340 34.32 4.31 -14.79
C PHE A 340 35.57 4.89 -15.47
N SER A 341 35.43 5.39 -16.70
CA SER A 341 36.53 6.06 -17.43
C SER A 341 36.97 7.36 -16.74
N ASN A 342 36.03 8.15 -16.22
CA ASN A 342 36.31 9.41 -15.53
C ASN A 342 37.00 9.16 -14.18
N LEU A 343 36.62 8.12 -13.43
CA LEU A 343 37.34 7.70 -12.22
C LEU A 343 38.80 7.36 -12.54
N ASN A 344 39.01 6.46 -13.50
CA ASN A 344 40.34 6.00 -13.93
C ASN A 344 41.25 7.10 -14.50
N LYS A 345 40.69 8.22 -14.96
CA LYS A 345 41.44 9.39 -15.40
C LYS A 345 42.23 10.02 -14.25
N TYR A 346 41.66 10.04 -13.05
CA TYR A 346 42.26 10.65 -11.86
C TYR A 346 42.97 9.62 -10.99
N ASP A 347 42.36 8.45 -10.82
CA ASP A 347 42.87 7.43 -9.94
C ASP A 347 42.44 6.04 -10.44
N ARG A 348 43.44 5.18 -10.70
CA ARG A 348 43.21 3.80 -11.14
C ARG A 348 42.90 2.85 -9.99
N GLU A 349 43.16 3.28 -8.77
CA GLU A 349 42.82 2.56 -7.54
C GLU A 349 41.49 3.06 -6.96
N ALA A 350 40.77 3.92 -7.69
CA ALA A 350 39.49 4.46 -7.26
C ALA A 350 38.45 3.36 -7.00
N VAL A 351 37.84 3.41 -5.82
CA VAL A 351 36.74 2.52 -5.42
C VAL A 351 35.42 3.29 -5.55
N TYR A 352 34.47 2.73 -6.29
CA TYR A 352 33.16 3.35 -6.49
C TYR A 352 32.07 2.63 -5.70
N TRP A 353 31.31 3.37 -4.90
CA TRP A 353 30.18 2.85 -4.13
C TRP A 353 28.86 3.42 -4.62
N VAL A 354 27.89 2.55 -4.86
CA VAL A 354 26.48 2.95 -4.87
C VAL A 354 26.01 2.94 -3.41
N SER A 355 26.05 4.11 -2.77
CA SER A 355 25.74 4.25 -1.34
C SER A 355 24.25 4.40 -1.04
N GLU A 356 23.43 4.66 -2.07
CA GLU A 356 21.98 4.75 -1.91
C GLU A 356 21.23 4.51 -3.21
N TYR A 357 20.13 3.77 -3.12
CA TYR A 357 19.14 3.70 -4.18
C TYR A 357 17.80 3.17 -3.68
N CYS A 358 16.72 3.68 -4.25
CA CYS A 358 15.41 3.05 -4.31
C CYS A 358 14.68 3.55 -5.57
N ILE A 359 13.51 3.00 -5.90
CA ILE A 359 12.76 3.44 -7.08
C ILE A 359 12.09 4.78 -6.77
N LEU A 360 12.52 5.85 -7.45
CA LEU A 360 11.96 7.20 -7.32
C LEU A 360 11.24 7.67 -8.60
N GLY A 361 10.74 8.91 -8.55
CA GLY A 361 10.12 9.60 -9.68
C GLY A 361 8.76 9.00 -10.06
N ASP A 362 8.44 9.03 -11.35
CA ASP A 362 7.15 8.55 -11.87
C ASP A 362 6.92 7.05 -11.64
N TYR A 363 7.99 6.28 -11.41
CA TYR A 363 7.93 4.83 -11.15
C TYR A 363 7.84 4.48 -9.66
N GLY A 364 8.11 5.43 -8.77
CA GLY A 364 8.12 5.23 -7.32
C GLY A 364 6.74 5.02 -6.68
N PRO A 365 5.67 5.78 -7.00
CA PRO A 365 4.36 5.65 -6.37
C PRO A 365 3.77 4.23 -6.40
N GLY A 366 3.17 3.80 -5.29
CA GLY A 366 2.51 2.50 -5.12
C GLY A 366 3.41 1.43 -4.46
N ARG A 367 2.89 0.75 -3.44
CA ARG A 367 3.52 -0.36 -2.72
C ARG A 367 3.40 -1.65 -3.53
N ASP A 368 4.33 -1.83 -4.46
CA ASP A 368 4.43 -3.05 -5.27
C ASP A 368 5.44 -4.03 -4.65
N LEU A 369 4.92 -5.15 -4.17
CA LEU A 369 5.72 -6.23 -3.57
C LEU A 369 6.19 -7.27 -4.60
N GLY A 370 5.78 -7.14 -5.86
CA GLY A 370 5.89 -8.15 -6.91
C GLY A 370 7.22 -8.17 -7.66
N ILE A 371 7.31 -9.08 -8.64
CA ILE A 371 8.54 -9.39 -9.40
C ILE A 371 8.97 -8.28 -10.36
N ASP A 372 8.06 -7.44 -10.82
CA ASP A 372 8.34 -6.40 -11.83
C ASP A 372 9.33 -5.33 -11.33
N PRO A 373 9.10 -4.66 -10.18
CA PRO A 373 10.11 -3.76 -9.62
C PRO A 373 11.38 -4.51 -9.23
N ALA A 374 11.27 -5.77 -8.81
CA ALA A 374 12.43 -6.58 -8.44
C ALA A 374 13.38 -6.88 -9.61
N LEU A 375 12.85 -7.10 -10.82
CA LEU A 375 13.64 -7.25 -12.05
C LEU A 375 14.28 -5.92 -12.47
N HIS A 376 13.59 -4.79 -12.30
CA HIS A 376 14.16 -3.46 -12.52
C HIS A 376 15.38 -3.20 -11.64
N ILE A 377 15.27 -3.50 -10.35
CA ILE A 377 16.38 -3.41 -9.40
C ILE A 377 17.51 -4.35 -9.77
N ALA A 378 17.22 -5.62 -10.12
CA ALA A 378 18.24 -6.60 -10.48
C ALA A 378 19.09 -6.14 -11.67
N LYS A 379 18.45 -5.53 -12.69
CA LYS A 379 19.15 -4.92 -13.83
C LYS A 379 20.05 -3.77 -13.38
N THR A 380 19.54 -2.88 -12.54
CA THR A 380 20.31 -1.73 -12.02
C THR A 380 21.55 -2.19 -11.26
N ILE A 381 21.41 -3.14 -10.33
CA ILE A 381 22.53 -3.76 -9.59
C ILE A 381 23.52 -4.39 -10.57
N HIS A 382 23.06 -5.15 -11.57
CA HIS A 382 23.93 -5.76 -12.56
C HIS A 382 24.78 -4.72 -13.30
N PHE A 383 24.18 -3.64 -13.80
CA PHE A 383 24.91 -2.60 -14.53
C PHE A 383 25.86 -1.80 -13.63
N ASP A 384 25.46 -1.50 -12.39
CA ASP A 384 26.34 -0.86 -11.40
C ASP A 384 27.60 -1.70 -11.14
N LEU A 385 27.44 -3.01 -10.94
CA LEU A 385 28.56 -3.91 -10.68
C LEU A 385 29.39 -4.19 -11.95
N ALA A 386 28.75 -4.47 -13.09
CA ALA A 386 29.43 -4.95 -14.29
C ALA A 386 30.03 -3.84 -15.17
N ARG A 387 29.41 -2.65 -15.20
CA ARG A 387 29.83 -1.53 -16.06
C ARG A 387 30.43 -0.37 -15.26
N ALA A 388 29.78 0.06 -14.18
CA ALA A 388 30.33 1.14 -13.33
C ALA A 388 31.46 0.65 -12.42
N ASN A 389 31.70 -0.67 -12.37
CA ASN A 389 32.72 -1.30 -11.55
C ASN A 389 32.52 -1.02 -10.04
N ALA A 390 31.26 -0.91 -9.61
CA ALA A 390 30.92 -0.59 -8.21
C ALA A 390 31.35 -1.72 -7.27
N SER A 391 31.96 -1.36 -6.14
CA SER A 391 32.43 -2.27 -5.08
C SER A 391 31.38 -2.42 -3.97
N ALA A 392 30.41 -1.51 -3.87
CA ALA A 392 29.29 -1.65 -2.95
C ALA A 392 27.95 -1.25 -3.60
N TRP A 393 26.87 -1.85 -3.11
CA TRP A 393 25.51 -1.49 -3.50
C TRP A 393 24.58 -1.46 -2.29
N GLN A 394 24.07 -0.27 -1.97
CA GLN A 394 23.34 -0.02 -0.74
C GLN A 394 21.95 0.55 -1.05
N TRP A 395 20.92 -0.14 -0.56
CA TRP A 395 19.54 0.34 -0.64
C TRP A 395 19.34 1.58 0.26
N TRP A 396 18.33 2.39 -0.05
CA TRP A 396 17.86 3.45 0.84
C TRP A 396 17.16 2.87 2.08
N THR A 397 15.90 3.18 2.35
CA THR A 397 15.21 2.71 3.56
C THR A 397 14.99 1.21 3.53
N ALA A 398 15.55 0.49 4.51
CA ALA A 398 15.31 -0.94 4.65
C ALA A 398 13.82 -1.25 4.90
N VAL A 399 13.12 -0.32 5.56
CA VAL A 399 11.72 -0.45 5.93
C VAL A 399 10.93 0.80 5.54
N SER A 400 9.74 0.62 4.95
CA SER A 400 8.81 1.70 4.64
C SER A 400 7.40 1.41 5.13
N ALA A 401 6.68 2.45 5.54
CA ALA A 401 5.23 2.40 5.83
C ALA A 401 4.39 2.93 4.66
N GLY A 402 5.03 3.56 3.67
CA GLY A 402 4.36 4.30 2.61
C GLY A 402 3.82 3.43 1.48
N ASP A 403 2.90 4.01 0.71
CA ASP A 403 2.46 3.48 -0.58
C ASP A 403 3.43 3.90 -1.70
N TYR A 404 4.67 3.44 -1.59
CA TYR A 404 5.79 3.85 -2.44
C TYR A 404 6.83 2.74 -2.54
N LYS A 405 7.62 2.64 -3.61
CA LYS A 405 8.62 1.57 -3.84
C LYS A 405 9.99 1.87 -3.22
N ASP A 406 10.00 2.41 -2.01
CA ASP A 406 11.21 2.80 -1.29
C ASP A 406 11.68 1.77 -0.26
N GLY A 407 10.79 0.90 0.24
CA GLY A 407 11.12 -0.12 1.25
C GLY A 407 11.52 -1.47 0.66
N LEU A 408 12.46 -2.16 1.32
CA LEU A 408 12.68 -3.60 1.13
C LEU A 408 11.59 -4.42 1.87
N ILE A 409 11.28 -4.00 3.09
CA ILE A 409 10.21 -4.53 3.94
C ILE A 409 9.15 -3.44 4.16
N TYR A 410 7.88 -3.77 4.00
CA TYR A 410 6.77 -2.84 4.24
C TYR A 410 6.07 -3.16 5.54
N THR A 411 5.91 -2.13 6.38
CA THR A 411 5.20 -2.25 7.65
C THR A 411 4.76 -0.91 8.22
N ASP A 412 3.66 -0.91 8.95
CA ASP A 412 3.21 0.20 9.78
C ASP A 412 3.42 -0.13 11.26
N TYR A 413 4.28 0.65 11.92
CA TYR A 413 4.62 0.46 13.33
C TYR A 413 3.42 0.63 14.27
N HIS A 414 2.36 1.32 13.84
CA HIS A 414 1.11 1.45 14.60
C HIS A 414 0.35 0.12 14.72
N ASN A 415 0.65 -0.83 13.84
CA ASN A 415 0.05 -2.16 13.84
C ASN A 415 0.99 -3.21 14.45
N PRO A 416 0.47 -4.34 14.97
CA PRO A 416 1.31 -5.45 15.41
C PRO A 416 2.22 -5.96 14.28
N GLY A 417 3.50 -6.17 14.56
CA GLY A 417 4.48 -6.72 13.61
C GLY A 417 4.32 -8.22 13.35
N ASP A 418 3.16 -8.64 12.85
CA ASP A 418 2.88 -10.03 12.44
C ASP A 418 3.02 -10.22 10.92
N GLU A 419 2.61 -11.40 10.41
CA GLU A 419 2.70 -11.75 8.99
C GLU A 419 1.85 -10.87 8.07
N GLN A 420 0.85 -10.15 8.58
CA GLN A 420 0.02 -9.24 7.79
C GLN A 420 0.61 -7.84 7.70
N ASN A 421 1.57 -7.53 8.57
CA ASN A 421 2.17 -6.21 8.68
C ASN A 421 3.67 -6.19 8.36
N ILE A 422 4.43 -7.28 8.51
CA ILE A 422 5.84 -7.34 8.08
C ILE A 422 5.88 -8.04 6.71
N LEU A 423 5.82 -7.24 5.65
CA LEU A 423 5.70 -7.73 4.28
C LEU A 423 7.03 -7.57 3.54
N THR A 424 7.68 -8.68 3.16
CA THR A 424 8.87 -8.63 2.30
C THR A 424 8.48 -8.41 0.85
N SER A 425 9.15 -7.51 0.15
CA SER A 425 9.02 -7.35 -1.30
C SER A 425 9.89 -8.36 -2.06
N LYS A 426 9.63 -8.58 -3.36
CA LYS A 426 10.59 -9.30 -4.21
C LYS A 426 11.89 -8.52 -4.40
N MET A 427 11.92 -7.19 -4.23
CA MET A 427 13.15 -6.38 -4.23
C MET A 427 14.09 -6.79 -3.09
N PHE A 428 13.54 -7.09 -1.91
CA PHE A 428 14.29 -7.67 -0.79
C PHE A 428 14.97 -8.99 -1.17
N TRP A 429 14.23 -9.92 -1.76
CA TRP A 429 14.80 -11.21 -2.19
C TRP A 429 15.78 -11.08 -3.37
N THR A 430 15.57 -10.12 -4.28
CA THR A 430 16.55 -9.74 -5.30
C THR A 430 17.87 -9.32 -4.67
N LEU A 431 17.87 -8.42 -3.68
CA LEU A 431 19.09 -8.04 -2.97
C LEU A 431 19.74 -9.25 -2.26
N GLY A 432 18.93 -10.23 -1.83
CA GLY A 432 19.39 -11.51 -1.29
C GLY A 432 20.13 -12.42 -2.29
N ASN A 433 19.85 -12.33 -3.58
CA ASN A 433 20.62 -13.05 -4.62
C ASN A 433 22.08 -12.57 -4.67
N TYR A 434 22.34 -11.32 -4.27
CA TYR A 434 23.68 -10.77 -4.20
C TYR A 434 24.26 -10.91 -2.79
N SER A 435 23.68 -10.21 -1.81
CA SER A 435 24.20 -10.06 -0.44
C SER A 435 24.47 -11.37 0.32
N LYS A 436 23.69 -12.41 0.09
CA LYS A 436 23.83 -13.70 0.79
C LYS A 436 25.05 -14.51 0.33
N PHE A 437 25.44 -14.36 -0.94
CA PHE A 437 26.42 -15.20 -1.62
C PHE A 437 27.70 -14.45 -2.01
N ILE A 438 27.58 -13.19 -2.39
CA ILE A 438 28.70 -12.31 -2.72
C ILE A 438 29.06 -11.55 -1.45
N ARG A 439 30.13 -11.99 -0.79
CA ARG A 439 30.57 -11.49 0.54
C ARG A 439 31.74 -10.51 0.41
N PRO A 440 32.02 -9.71 1.45
CA PRO A 440 33.17 -8.80 1.45
C PRO A 440 34.46 -9.56 1.12
N GLY A 441 35.24 -9.05 0.16
CA GLY A 441 36.45 -9.73 -0.35
C GLY A 441 36.22 -10.71 -1.51
N ALA A 442 35.02 -10.71 -2.10
CA ALA A 442 34.79 -11.37 -3.39
C ALA A 442 35.24 -10.45 -4.53
N GLU A 443 35.93 -10.96 -5.53
CA GLU A 443 36.33 -10.22 -6.74
C GLU A 443 35.34 -10.50 -7.86
N ARG A 444 34.87 -9.46 -8.57
CA ARG A 444 34.14 -9.68 -9.82
C ARG A 444 35.10 -10.23 -10.88
N VAL A 445 34.66 -11.25 -11.61
CA VAL A 445 35.45 -11.89 -12.68
C VAL A 445 34.73 -11.80 -14.02
N ALA A 446 35.45 -12.04 -15.12
CA ALA A 446 34.88 -11.94 -16.45
C ALA A 446 33.78 -12.97 -16.70
N LEU A 447 32.67 -12.51 -17.31
CA LEU A 447 31.59 -13.34 -17.81
C LEU A 447 31.26 -12.85 -19.23
N THR A 448 31.31 -13.74 -20.21
CA THR A 448 31.02 -13.45 -21.63
C THR A 448 30.02 -14.43 -22.21
N GLY A 449 29.51 -14.17 -23.43
CA GLY A 449 28.52 -15.03 -24.10
C GLY A 449 27.08 -14.54 -23.97
N LEU A 450 26.88 -13.38 -23.34
CA LEU A 450 25.63 -12.63 -23.31
C LEU A 450 25.80 -11.32 -24.08
N ASP A 451 24.68 -10.76 -24.51
CA ASP A 451 24.64 -9.41 -25.07
C ASP A 451 24.70 -8.39 -23.92
N GLU A 452 25.88 -7.81 -23.68
CA GLU A 452 26.12 -6.80 -22.64
C GLU A 452 25.37 -5.48 -22.91
N ASP A 453 24.94 -5.25 -24.15
CA ASP A 453 24.17 -4.07 -24.55
C ASP A 453 22.66 -4.29 -24.47
N ALA A 454 22.20 -5.51 -24.16
CA ALA A 454 20.79 -5.79 -24.00
C ALA A 454 20.22 -5.11 -22.75
N ARG A 455 19.06 -4.46 -22.89
CA ARG A 455 18.40 -3.72 -21.80
C ARG A 455 17.08 -4.35 -21.35
N ASN A 456 16.30 -4.89 -22.29
CA ASN A 456 14.94 -5.39 -22.04
C ASN A 456 14.72 -6.79 -22.62
N GLY A 457 14.14 -7.68 -21.81
CA GLY A 457 13.74 -9.03 -22.25
C GLY A 457 14.91 -9.96 -22.59
N ALA A 458 16.13 -9.63 -22.18
CA ALA A 458 17.34 -10.44 -22.36
C ALA A 458 17.80 -11.06 -21.04
N LEU A 459 18.70 -12.03 -21.15
CA LEU A 459 19.40 -12.63 -20.04
C LEU A 459 20.67 -11.81 -19.73
N LEU A 460 20.76 -11.27 -18.53
CA LEU A 460 21.98 -10.62 -18.00
C LEU A 460 22.70 -11.55 -17.03
N GLY A 461 24.00 -11.38 -16.87
CA GLY A 461 24.82 -12.26 -16.02
C GLY A 461 26.07 -11.57 -15.51
N SER A 462 26.41 -11.79 -14.24
CA SER A 462 27.69 -11.36 -13.64
C SER A 462 28.28 -12.48 -12.78
N ALA A 463 29.61 -12.54 -12.66
CA ALA A 463 30.33 -13.59 -11.94
C ALA A 463 31.31 -13.03 -10.92
N TYR A 464 31.51 -13.75 -9.83
CA TYR A 464 32.34 -13.35 -8.69
C TYR A 464 33.12 -14.55 -8.17
N LYS A 465 34.40 -14.37 -7.85
CA LYS A 465 35.27 -15.36 -7.20
C LYS A 465 35.60 -14.86 -5.80
N HIS A 466 35.55 -15.73 -4.81
CA HIS A 466 35.94 -15.37 -3.45
C HIS A 466 36.91 -16.41 -2.90
N ASP A 467 38.17 -16.01 -2.72
CA ASP A 467 39.22 -16.93 -2.27
C ASP A 467 39.09 -17.28 -0.78
N GLY A 468 38.65 -16.31 0.03
CA GLY A 468 38.34 -16.52 1.44
C GLY A 468 37.23 -17.56 1.65
N GLU A 469 36.12 -17.43 0.92
CA GLU A 469 35.04 -18.43 0.94
C GLU A 469 35.27 -19.61 -0.01
N ASN A 470 36.33 -19.62 -0.83
CA ASN A 470 36.59 -20.57 -1.93
C ASN A 470 35.32 -20.87 -2.75
N THR A 471 34.72 -19.84 -3.32
CA THR A 471 33.50 -19.94 -4.13
C THR A 471 33.65 -19.20 -5.46
N VAL A 472 32.90 -19.66 -6.46
CA VAL A 472 32.55 -18.86 -7.64
C VAL A 472 31.03 -18.77 -7.70
N THR A 473 30.52 -17.56 -7.80
CA THR A 473 29.09 -17.26 -7.80
C THR A 473 28.73 -16.52 -9.07
N THR A 474 27.65 -16.91 -9.74
CA THR A 474 27.09 -16.17 -10.86
C THR A 474 25.66 -15.75 -10.55
N VAL A 475 25.28 -14.52 -10.87
CA VAL A 475 23.90 -14.03 -10.75
C VAL A 475 23.36 -13.72 -12.13
N PHE A 476 22.25 -14.35 -12.49
CA PHE A 476 21.53 -14.17 -13.75
C PHE A 476 20.20 -13.46 -13.54
N VAL A 477 19.87 -12.54 -14.45
CA VAL A 477 18.59 -11.82 -14.47
C VAL A 477 17.90 -12.12 -15.80
N ASN A 478 16.77 -12.84 -15.75
CA ASN A 478 15.94 -13.14 -16.91
C ASN A 478 14.64 -12.34 -16.84
N ASP A 479 14.62 -11.17 -17.48
CA ASP A 479 13.41 -10.33 -17.60
C ASP A 479 12.52 -10.76 -18.78
N SER A 480 12.88 -11.84 -19.49
CA SER A 480 12.09 -12.34 -20.61
C SER A 480 10.87 -13.15 -20.14
N SER A 481 9.89 -13.32 -21.04
CA SER A 481 8.71 -14.15 -20.82
C SER A 481 8.95 -15.64 -21.03
N LYS A 482 10.19 -16.07 -21.27
CA LYS A 482 10.58 -17.45 -21.53
C LYS A 482 11.68 -17.90 -20.58
N GLU A 483 11.65 -19.17 -20.20
CA GLU A 483 12.83 -19.78 -19.59
C GLU A 483 14.00 -19.78 -20.59
N GLN A 484 15.23 -19.74 -20.08
CA GLN A 484 16.46 -19.76 -20.88
C GLN A 484 17.31 -20.95 -20.47
N HIS A 485 17.68 -21.79 -21.43
CA HIS A 485 18.58 -22.93 -21.27
C HIS A 485 20.00 -22.48 -21.59
N ILE A 486 20.89 -22.48 -20.60
CA ILE A 486 22.26 -22.01 -20.77
C ILE A 486 23.28 -23.10 -20.48
N LYS A 487 24.42 -23.00 -21.16
CA LYS A 487 25.63 -23.77 -20.84
C LYS A 487 26.62 -22.83 -20.17
N VAL A 488 27.11 -23.13 -18.98
CA VAL A 488 28.13 -22.35 -18.27
C VAL A 488 29.47 -23.07 -18.33
N GLU A 489 30.48 -22.42 -18.90
CA GLU A 489 31.86 -22.90 -19.00
C GLU A 489 32.73 -22.04 -18.08
N LEU A 490 33.57 -22.68 -17.26
CA LEU A 490 34.46 -22.00 -16.33
C LEU A 490 35.93 -22.20 -16.72
N SER A 491 36.69 -21.12 -16.69
CA SER A 491 38.12 -21.06 -16.93
C SER A 491 38.80 -20.11 -15.96
N GLY A 492 40.14 -20.07 -15.97
CA GLY A 492 40.92 -19.10 -15.18
C GLY A 492 40.93 -19.33 -13.66
N ILE A 493 40.30 -20.40 -13.17
CA ILE A 493 40.58 -20.95 -11.83
C ILE A 493 41.98 -21.59 -11.83
N ASP A 494 42.65 -21.66 -10.68
CA ASP A 494 44.00 -22.24 -10.59
C ASP A 494 44.01 -23.65 -11.22
N ASN A 495 45.08 -23.99 -11.96
CA ASN A 495 45.17 -25.29 -12.64
C ASN A 495 45.13 -26.48 -11.68
N HIS A 496 45.30 -26.24 -10.37
CA HIS A 496 45.16 -27.19 -9.29
C HIS A 496 43.86 -27.00 -8.52
N GLU A 497 42.83 -26.40 -9.12
CA GLU A 497 41.48 -26.20 -8.59
C GLU A 497 40.39 -26.63 -9.59
N ALA A 498 39.20 -26.94 -9.07
CA ALA A 498 38.04 -27.38 -9.82
C ALA A 498 36.74 -26.98 -9.11
N ILE A 499 35.69 -26.81 -9.91
CA ILE A 499 34.30 -26.73 -9.44
C ILE A 499 33.60 -27.95 -9.99
N HIS A 500 32.91 -28.69 -9.12
CA HIS A 500 32.21 -29.90 -9.53
C HIS A 500 30.68 -29.75 -9.57
N VAL A 501 30.15 -28.72 -8.92
CA VAL A 501 28.71 -28.54 -8.75
C VAL A 501 28.36 -27.06 -8.58
N LEU A 502 27.27 -26.64 -9.21
CA LEU A 502 26.63 -25.35 -8.98
C LEU A 502 25.31 -25.55 -8.22
N LYS A 503 25.07 -24.71 -7.20
CA LYS A 503 23.86 -24.72 -6.36
C LYS A 503 22.97 -23.52 -6.75
N PRO A 504 21.80 -23.72 -7.37
CA PRO A 504 20.92 -22.64 -7.78
C PRO A 504 20.04 -22.12 -6.63
N TYR A 505 19.79 -20.81 -6.62
CA TYR A 505 18.83 -20.11 -5.74
C TYR A 505 17.98 -19.16 -6.57
N VAL A 506 16.65 -19.28 -6.49
CA VAL A 506 15.71 -18.64 -7.43
C VAL A 506 14.80 -17.65 -6.73
N THR A 507 14.68 -16.45 -7.31
CA THR A 507 13.63 -15.47 -6.97
C THR A 507 12.77 -15.21 -8.20
N SER A 508 11.47 -15.44 -8.06
CA SER A 508 10.43 -15.28 -9.10
C SER A 508 9.15 -14.76 -8.45
N ALA A 509 8.03 -14.70 -9.18
CA ALA A 509 6.73 -14.35 -8.59
C ALA A 509 6.33 -15.29 -7.43
N ASP A 510 6.67 -16.59 -7.53
CA ASP A 510 6.28 -17.66 -6.62
C ASP A 510 7.40 -18.17 -5.71
N GLN A 511 8.66 -17.78 -5.97
CA GLN A 511 9.82 -18.23 -5.20
C GLN A 511 10.54 -17.06 -4.53
N ASP A 512 10.93 -17.25 -3.28
CA ASP A 512 11.65 -16.28 -2.43
C ASP A 512 13.04 -16.83 -2.10
N LEU A 513 14.02 -16.58 -2.99
CA LEU A 513 15.40 -17.07 -2.88
C LEU A 513 15.49 -18.59 -2.58
N GLU A 514 14.64 -19.38 -3.25
CA GLU A 514 14.48 -20.81 -2.98
C GLU A 514 15.64 -21.63 -3.58
N ARG A 515 16.21 -22.57 -2.80
CA ARG A 515 17.30 -23.45 -3.26
C ARG A 515 16.77 -24.53 -4.21
N GLY A 516 17.35 -24.61 -5.42
CA GLY A 516 17.05 -25.66 -6.39
C GLY A 516 17.95 -26.91 -6.26
N ALA A 517 17.84 -27.82 -7.22
CA ALA A 517 18.65 -29.04 -7.30
C ALA A 517 20.08 -28.74 -7.75
N ASP A 518 21.05 -29.46 -7.17
CA ASP A 518 22.46 -29.38 -7.55
C ASP A 518 22.68 -29.66 -9.06
N ILE A 519 23.50 -28.84 -9.70
CA ILE A 519 23.87 -28.93 -11.13
C ILE A 519 25.32 -29.46 -11.21
N PRO A 520 25.56 -30.74 -11.52
CA PRO A 520 26.90 -31.29 -11.61
C PRO A 520 27.61 -30.87 -12.91
N ALA A 521 28.93 -30.88 -12.89
CA ALA A 521 29.74 -30.67 -14.09
C ALA A 521 29.52 -31.80 -15.11
N SER A 522 29.42 -31.43 -16.38
CA SER A 522 29.47 -32.32 -17.54
C SER A 522 30.89 -32.84 -17.75
N ALA A 523 31.04 -33.85 -18.62
CA ALA A 523 32.34 -34.48 -18.89
C ALA A 523 33.40 -33.52 -19.48
N ASP A 524 32.96 -32.43 -20.09
CA ASP A 524 33.80 -31.34 -20.61
C ASP A 524 34.05 -30.21 -19.58
N GLY A 525 33.57 -30.37 -18.34
CA GLY A 525 33.71 -29.39 -17.25
C GLY A 525 32.65 -28.29 -17.22
N SER A 526 31.69 -28.30 -18.17
CA SER A 526 30.62 -27.30 -18.26
C SER A 526 29.40 -27.64 -17.39
N PHE A 527 28.47 -26.69 -17.23
CA PHE A 527 27.24 -26.86 -16.45
C PHE A 527 26.01 -26.49 -17.26
N ASP A 528 25.01 -27.38 -17.28
CA ASP A 528 23.73 -27.15 -17.93
C ASP A 528 22.73 -26.55 -16.92
N ALA A 529 22.32 -25.30 -17.13
CA ALA A 529 21.41 -24.59 -16.22
C ALA A 529 20.17 -24.07 -16.95
N VAL A 530 19.05 -23.97 -16.22
CA VAL A 530 17.80 -23.36 -16.67
C VAL A 530 17.54 -22.14 -15.81
N ILE A 531 17.36 -20.99 -16.46
CA ILE A 531 16.99 -19.72 -15.83
C ILE A 531 15.50 -19.47 -16.12
N PRO A 532 14.59 -19.64 -15.15
CA PRO A 532 13.15 -19.47 -15.39
C PRO A 532 12.78 -18.10 -15.95
N ALA A 533 11.63 -18.02 -16.65
CA ALA A 533 11.08 -16.75 -17.10
C ALA A 533 10.85 -15.80 -15.93
N ARG A 534 11.06 -14.50 -16.13
CA ARG A 534 10.84 -13.44 -15.13
C ARG A 534 11.43 -13.80 -13.76
N SER A 535 12.73 -14.10 -13.73
CA SER A 535 13.41 -14.55 -12.50
C SER A 535 14.82 -13.99 -12.34
N ILE A 536 15.30 -14.02 -11.11
CA ILE A 536 16.69 -13.81 -10.73
C ILE A 536 17.21 -15.14 -10.18
N VAL A 537 18.34 -15.61 -10.68
CA VAL A 537 18.94 -16.90 -10.28
C VAL A 537 20.40 -16.72 -9.90
N THR A 538 20.74 -17.12 -8.69
CA THR A 538 22.14 -17.22 -8.24
C THR A 538 22.60 -18.67 -8.36
N LEU A 539 23.69 -18.92 -9.09
CA LEU A 539 24.39 -20.21 -9.08
C LEU A 539 25.66 -20.07 -8.24
N ASN A 540 25.78 -20.88 -7.18
CA ASN A 540 26.94 -20.85 -6.28
C ASN A 540 27.73 -22.16 -6.34
N GLY A 541 28.99 -22.10 -6.75
CA GLY A 541 29.92 -23.23 -6.83
C GLY A 541 31.03 -23.15 -5.78
N ASP A 542 31.38 -24.29 -5.19
CA ASP A 542 32.52 -24.41 -4.28
C ASP A 542 33.81 -24.69 -5.09
N VAL A 543 34.83 -23.86 -4.93
CA VAL A 543 36.18 -24.08 -5.49
C VAL A 543 36.93 -25.04 -4.56
N VAL A 544 37.45 -26.12 -5.13
CA VAL A 544 38.23 -27.13 -4.40
C VAL A 544 39.49 -27.47 -5.17
N LYS A 545 40.51 -28.02 -4.50
CA LYS A 545 41.73 -28.48 -5.18
C LYS A 545 41.41 -29.56 -6.23
N GLU A 546 41.97 -29.42 -7.43
CA GLU A 546 41.94 -30.40 -8.51
C GLU A 546 42.51 -31.73 -8.01
N ASN A 547 41.94 -32.84 -8.47
CA ASN A 547 42.28 -34.20 -8.03
C ASN A 547 42.06 -34.47 -6.52
N LYS A 548 41.59 -33.48 -5.74
CA LYS A 548 41.23 -33.67 -4.34
C LYS A 548 39.86 -34.32 -4.27
N LYS A 549 39.80 -35.45 -3.58
CA LYS A 549 38.53 -36.06 -3.17
C LYS A 549 37.89 -35.19 -2.08
N PRO A 550 36.55 -35.09 -2.00
CA PRO A 550 35.91 -34.26 -0.99
C PRO A 550 36.33 -34.69 0.43
N ASP A 551 36.40 -33.74 1.35
CA ASP A 551 36.68 -34.06 2.76
C ASP A 551 35.54 -34.92 3.35
N ALA A 552 35.76 -35.48 4.54
CA ALA A 552 34.73 -36.27 5.18
C ALA A 552 33.50 -35.39 5.52
N PRO A 553 32.28 -35.75 5.07
CA PRO A 553 31.07 -35.07 5.51
C PRO A 553 30.96 -35.07 7.04
N GLN A 554 30.41 -34.00 7.60
CA GLN A 554 30.13 -33.94 9.03
C GLN A 554 28.67 -34.29 9.27
N ILE A 555 28.41 -35.44 9.88
CA ILE A 555 27.06 -35.76 10.38
C ILE A 555 26.76 -34.81 11.53
N LEU A 556 25.75 -33.96 11.35
CA LEU A 556 25.30 -33.00 12.36
C LEU A 556 24.30 -33.66 13.30
N LYS A 557 23.40 -34.46 12.74
CA LYS A 557 22.32 -35.10 13.49
C LYS A 557 21.92 -36.43 12.84
N VAL A 558 21.72 -37.45 13.68
CA VAL A 558 21.06 -38.70 13.27
C VAL A 558 19.78 -38.82 14.08
N GLU A 559 18.67 -38.60 13.42
CA GLU A 559 17.35 -38.71 14.03
C GLU A 559 16.79 -40.13 13.81
N PRO A 560 16.40 -40.83 14.88
CA PRO A 560 15.71 -42.11 14.77
C PRO A 560 14.37 -41.96 14.06
N LEU A 561 14.10 -42.86 13.10
CA LEU A 561 12.81 -43.00 12.43
C LEU A 561 12.31 -44.44 12.56
N ASN A 562 11.04 -44.69 12.23
CA ASN A 562 10.53 -46.04 12.16
C ASN A 562 11.18 -46.80 11.00
N LYS A 563 11.89 -47.89 11.31
CA LYS A 563 12.63 -48.71 10.35
C LYS A 563 13.58 -47.86 9.49
N GLY A 564 14.08 -46.74 10.04
CA GLY A 564 14.90 -45.79 9.30
C GLY A 564 15.68 -44.82 10.19
N LEU A 565 16.48 -43.96 9.57
CA LEU A 565 17.22 -42.86 10.21
C LEU A 565 17.21 -41.64 9.28
N LYS A 566 16.87 -40.45 9.78
CA LYS A 566 17.11 -39.19 9.04
C LYS A 566 18.48 -38.69 9.44
N VAL A 567 19.28 -38.30 8.47
CA VAL A 567 20.64 -37.85 8.69
C VAL A 567 20.78 -36.45 8.10
N ASP A 568 20.91 -35.48 9.00
CA ASP A 568 21.29 -34.12 8.64
C ASP A 568 22.82 -34.03 8.73
N PHE A 569 23.44 -33.51 7.68
CA PHE A 569 24.89 -33.42 7.59
C PHE A 569 25.29 -32.07 7.03
N LYS A 570 26.58 -31.76 7.12
CA LYS A 570 27.19 -30.67 6.39
C LYS A 570 27.93 -31.27 5.21
N ALA A 571 27.50 -30.93 3.99
CA ALA A 571 28.21 -31.33 2.80
C ALA A 571 29.62 -30.72 2.81
N PRO A 572 30.67 -31.51 2.52
CA PRO A 572 31.99 -30.96 2.28
C PRO A 572 32.00 -30.28 0.91
N LYS A 573 32.84 -29.26 0.74
CA LYS A 573 32.99 -28.54 -0.53
C LYS A 573 33.32 -29.49 -1.69
N GLY A 574 32.80 -29.19 -2.87
CA GLY A 574 33.03 -29.94 -4.11
C GLY A 574 32.35 -31.31 -4.18
N ALA A 575 31.52 -31.67 -3.20
CA ALA A 575 30.78 -32.93 -3.20
C ALA A 575 29.43 -32.80 -3.91
N TYR A 576 29.15 -33.75 -4.80
CA TYR A 576 27.84 -33.86 -5.47
C TYR A 576 27.30 -35.30 -5.52
N ASN A 577 28.14 -36.27 -5.15
CA ASN A 577 27.75 -37.65 -4.92
C ASN A 577 28.05 -38.04 -3.48
N TYR A 578 27.21 -38.89 -2.89
CA TYR A 578 27.42 -39.39 -1.53
C TYR A 578 27.21 -40.89 -1.49
N GLU A 579 28.08 -41.58 -0.74
CA GLU A 579 27.89 -42.97 -0.38
C GLU A 579 27.73 -43.06 1.14
N VAL A 580 26.58 -43.60 1.53
CA VAL A 580 26.22 -43.82 2.91
C VAL A 580 26.40 -45.30 3.20
N GLU A 581 27.40 -45.63 4.01
CA GLU A 581 27.56 -46.98 4.56
C GLU A 581 26.84 -47.07 5.91
N TYR A 582 26.01 -48.09 6.07
CA TYR A 582 25.25 -48.31 7.29
C TYR A 582 25.04 -49.80 7.58
N GLY A 583 24.91 -50.16 8.85
CA GLY A 583 24.68 -51.54 9.27
C GLY A 583 24.80 -51.79 10.76
N PHE A 584 24.53 -53.03 11.18
CA PHE A 584 24.92 -53.56 12.49
C PHE A 584 26.45 -53.62 12.59
N LYS A 585 26.99 -53.78 13.82
CA LYS A 585 28.44 -53.79 14.10
C LYS A 585 29.30 -54.63 13.13
N ASN A 586 28.75 -55.71 12.55
CA ASN A 586 29.43 -56.61 11.60
C ASN A 586 28.70 -56.78 10.24
N SER A 587 27.74 -55.93 9.88
CA SER A 587 27.03 -55.99 8.59
C SER A 587 27.24 -54.70 7.79
N LYS A 588 27.22 -54.78 6.46
CA LYS A 588 27.44 -53.63 5.57
C LYS A 588 26.33 -53.51 4.53
N LYS A 589 25.65 -52.37 4.51
CA LYS A 589 24.78 -51.90 3.42
C LYS A 589 25.29 -50.54 2.92
N VAL A 590 24.99 -50.23 1.67
CA VAL A 590 25.47 -49.02 0.99
C VAL A 590 24.31 -48.36 0.24
N LEU A 591 24.11 -47.06 0.44
CA LEU A 591 23.18 -46.21 -0.31
C LEU A 591 23.98 -45.14 -1.07
N LYS A 592 23.66 -44.91 -2.34
CA LYS A 592 24.27 -43.86 -3.17
C LYS A 592 23.26 -42.73 -3.39
N LEU A 593 23.69 -41.48 -3.27
CA LEU A 593 22.88 -40.26 -3.42
C LEU A 593 23.56 -39.29 -4.38
N SER A 594 22.77 -38.55 -5.16
CA SER A 594 23.20 -37.54 -6.14
C SER A 594 22.09 -36.49 -6.32
N ASN A 595 22.41 -35.32 -6.90
CA ASN A 595 21.46 -34.24 -7.26
C ASN A 595 20.56 -33.78 -6.09
N MET A 596 21.18 -33.51 -4.94
CA MET A 596 20.43 -33.15 -3.72
C MET A 596 19.96 -31.69 -3.78
N SER A 597 18.80 -31.39 -3.20
CA SER A 597 18.30 -30.02 -2.99
C SER A 597 18.51 -29.52 -1.55
N ALA A 598 19.05 -30.37 -0.67
CA ALA A 598 19.33 -30.06 0.73
C ALA A 598 20.40 -31.01 1.31
N ASP A 599 21.13 -30.59 2.35
CA ASP A 599 22.14 -31.41 3.04
C ASP A 599 21.51 -32.39 4.05
N SER A 600 20.50 -33.16 3.61
CA SER A 600 19.84 -34.18 4.43
C SER A 600 19.32 -35.35 3.60
N PHE A 601 19.29 -36.54 4.20
CA PHE A 601 18.70 -37.74 3.57
C PHE A 601 18.09 -38.70 4.60
N VAL A 602 17.42 -39.73 4.09
CA VAL A 602 16.71 -40.73 4.89
C VAL A 602 17.17 -42.14 4.52
N LEU A 603 17.59 -42.92 5.52
CA LEU A 603 17.77 -44.37 5.42
C LEU A 603 16.46 -45.09 5.77
N GLN A 604 16.05 -46.08 4.99
CA GLN A 604 14.83 -46.87 5.21
C GLN A 604 15.11 -48.39 5.15
N GLY A 605 14.16 -49.21 5.61
CA GLY A 605 14.29 -50.69 5.60
C GLY A 605 15.21 -51.26 6.69
N LEU A 606 15.38 -50.53 7.78
CA LEU A 606 16.13 -50.93 8.97
C LEU A 606 15.23 -51.66 9.98
N GLN A 607 15.83 -52.33 10.96
CA GLN A 607 15.11 -52.97 12.06
C GLN A 607 15.06 -52.03 13.27
N ASN A 608 13.87 -51.84 13.85
CA ASN A 608 13.75 -51.06 15.09
C ASN A 608 14.46 -51.74 16.26
N ASN A 609 14.88 -50.92 17.24
CA ASN A 609 15.57 -51.30 18.47
C ASN A 609 16.94 -51.95 18.25
N ALA A 610 17.45 -51.93 17.02
CA ALA A 610 18.81 -52.33 16.69
C ALA A 610 19.66 -51.08 16.46
N SER A 611 20.86 -51.03 17.05
CA SER A 611 21.79 -49.92 16.80
C SER A 611 22.49 -50.10 15.46
N TYR A 612 22.41 -49.09 14.60
CA TYR A 612 23.12 -49.00 13.33
C TYR A 612 24.23 -47.96 13.45
N TYR A 613 25.39 -48.28 12.89
CA TYR A 613 26.35 -47.23 12.55
C TYR A 613 25.96 -46.61 11.21
N VAL A 614 26.27 -45.32 11.04
CA VAL A 614 26.18 -44.60 9.77
C VAL A 614 27.51 -43.87 9.56
N THR A 615 28.05 -44.01 8.36
CA THR A 615 29.13 -43.18 7.85
C THR A 615 28.77 -42.68 6.47
N ILE A 616 29.04 -41.41 6.21
CA ILE A 616 28.88 -40.81 4.88
C ILE A 616 30.28 -40.57 4.35
N ARG A 617 30.52 -40.89 3.09
CA ARG A 617 31.66 -40.35 2.34
C ARG A 617 31.13 -39.64 1.12
N ALA A 618 31.65 -38.46 0.86
CA ALA A 618 31.34 -37.68 -0.32
C ALA A 618 32.25 -38.09 -1.49
N ALA A 619 31.76 -37.89 -2.70
CA ALA A 619 32.49 -38.08 -3.94
C ALA A 619 32.28 -36.90 -4.89
N ASN A 620 33.30 -36.75 -5.74
CA ASN A 620 33.29 -36.01 -6.98
C ASN A 620 33.86 -36.91 -8.10
N ASP A 621 34.27 -36.32 -9.23
CA ASP A 621 34.83 -37.06 -10.37
C ASP A 621 36.13 -37.82 -10.01
N ASN A 622 36.83 -37.35 -8.96
CA ASN A 622 38.05 -37.96 -8.43
C ASN A 622 37.78 -39.13 -7.48
N GLY A 623 36.49 -39.44 -7.26
CA GLY A 623 36.03 -40.56 -6.44
C GLY A 623 35.75 -40.19 -4.99
N PHE A 624 35.52 -41.22 -4.18
CA PHE A 624 35.11 -41.05 -2.79
C PHE A 624 36.27 -40.67 -1.87
N GLY A 625 36.06 -39.61 -1.10
CA GLY A 625 36.92 -39.18 0.00
C GLY A 625 36.83 -40.05 1.25
N PRO A 626 37.45 -39.61 2.37
CA PRO A 626 37.36 -40.31 3.64
C PRO A 626 35.92 -40.34 4.17
N THR A 627 35.61 -41.36 4.96
CA THR A 627 34.34 -41.47 5.65
C THR A 627 34.26 -40.50 6.81
N SER A 628 33.06 -39.98 7.07
CA SER A 628 32.70 -39.30 8.30
C SER A 628 33.06 -40.15 9.52
N LYS A 629 33.18 -39.50 10.68
CA LYS A 629 33.13 -40.23 11.95
C LYS A 629 31.83 -41.05 11.98
N ARG A 630 31.92 -42.26 12.55
CA ARG A 630 30.74 -43.10 12.78
C ARG A 630 29.78 -42.34 13.67
N ALA A 631 28.60 -42.07 13.14
CA ALA A 631 27.45 -41.75 13.95
C ALA A 631 26.67 -43.03 14.21
N TYR A 632 25.88 -43.03 15.28
CA TYR A 632 25.05 -44.16 15.64
C TYR A 632 23.60 -43.69 15.74
N GLY A 633 22.71 -44.47 15.16
CA GLY A 633 21.28 -44.28 15.28
C GLY A 633 20.64 -45.62 15.58
N THR A 634 19.68 -45.63 16.50
CA THR A 634 18.83 -46.79 16.73
C THR A 634 17.47 -46.45 16.15
N PRO A 635 17.10 -46.98 14.97
CA PRO A 635 15.74 -46.87 14.47
C PRO A 635 14.79 -47.31 15.57
N GLU A 636 13.77 -46.54 15.80
CA GLU A 636 12.80 -46.82 16.84
C GLU A 636 11.45 -46.35 16.33
N LEU A 637 10.43 -47.15 16.62
CA LEU A 637 9.05 -46.70 16.45
C LEU A 637 8.76 -45.75 17.61
N LEU A 638 9.11 -44.49 17.42
CA LEU A 638 8.97 -43.47 18.44
C LEU A 638 7.54 -42.98 18.50
N ALA A 639 7.14 -42.54 19.69
CA ALA A 639 5.94 -41.74 19.80
C ALA A 639 6.13 -40.48 18.93
N PRO A 640 5.13 -40.06 18.16
CA PRO A 640 5.26 -38.86 17.34
C PRO A 640 5.61 -37.65 18.22
N ALA A 641 6.59 -36.87 17.78
CA ALA A 641 7.07 -35.71 18.52
C ALA A 641 6.14 -34.51 18.31
N VAL A 642 6.11 -33.60 19.30
CA VAL A 642 5.35 -32.34 19.25
C VAL A 642 3.88 -32.59 18.92
N VAL A 643 3.14 -33.12 19.88
CA VAL A 643 1.70 -33.33 19.72
C VAL A 643 0.95 -32.08 20.15
N LYS A 644 0.21 -31.48 19.22
CA LYS A 644 -0.79 -30.45 19.51
C LYS A 644 -2.15 -31.00 19.14
N ALA A 645 -3.01 -31.19 20.13
CA ALA A 645 -4.41 -31.48 19.90
C ALA A 645 -5.18 -30.16 19.90
N ALA A 646 -5.71 -29.79 18.74
CA ALA A 646 -6.58 -28.65 18.57
C ALA A 646 -8.02 -29.15 18.39
N GLY A 647 -8.93 -28.65 19.23
CA GLY A 647 -10.35 -28.93 19.04
C GLY A 647 -10.79 -28.40 17.68
N THR A 648 -11.55 -29.21 16.96
CA THR A 648 -12.23 -28.80 15.73
C THR A 648 -13.72 -28.99 15.93
N ASP A 649 -14.51 -28.51 14.98
CA ASP A 649 -15.92 -28.80 14.98
C ASP A 649 -16.17 -30.31 14.84
N GLY A 650 -16.84 -30.89 15.83
CA GLY A 650 -17.21 -32.30 15.88
C GLY A 650 -16.04 -33.24 16.00
N GLY A 651 -14.92 -32.75 16.50
CA GLY A 651 -13.69 -33.48 16.41
C GLY A 651 -12.51 -32.80 17.05
N PHE A 652 -11.34 -33.35 16.78
CA PHE A 652 -10.11 -32.63 16.99
C PHE A 652 -9.12 -33.01 15.92
N THR A 653 -8.30 -32.04 15.54
CA THR A 653 -7.08 -32.28 14.81
C THR A 653 -6.00 -32.57 15.84
N ILE A 654 -5.32 -33.69 15.70
CA ILE A 654 -3.99 -33.84 16.26
C ILE A 654 -2.99 -33.47 15.18
N THR A 655 -2.21 -32.43 15.41
CA THR A 655 -1.01 -32.16 14.63
C THR A 655 0.19 -32.74 15.37
N TYR A 656 1.02 -33.45 14.66
CA TYR A 656 2.21 -34.07 15.18
C TYR A 656 3.27 -34.15 14.10
N ASN A 657 4.53 -34.19 14.51
CA ASN A 657 5.61 -34.37 13.55
C ASN A 657 5.54 -35.79 13.01
N THR A 658 5.35 -35.90 11.70
CA THR A 658 5.39 -37.18 11.00
C THR A 658 6.76 -37.77 11.15
N GLN A 659 6.77 -39.06 11.42
CA GLN A 659 7.97 -39.86 11.31
C GLN A 659 7.92 -40.58 9.97
N ILE A 660 8.96 -40.33 9.18
CA ILE A 660 9.19 -41.06 7.95
C ILE A 660 9.26 -42.56 8.26
N GLY A 661 8.65 -43.38 7.40
CA GLY A 661 8.63 -44.83 7.55
C GLY A 661 7.58 -45.35 8.53
N VAL A 662 6.84 -44.52 9.27
CA VAL A 662 5.68 -44.96 10.06
C VAL A 662 4.49 -45.16 9.14
N PRO A 663 3.93 -46.38 9.01
CA PRO A 663 2.84 -46.65 8.07
C PRO A 663 1.46 -46.28 8.61
N ALA A 664 1.32 -46.11 9.92
CA ALA A 664 0.06 -45.77 10.55
C ALA A 664 0.26 -45.09 11.90
N TYR A 665 -0.73 -44.32 12.31
CA TYR A 665 -0.81 -43.76 13.66
C TYR A 665 -2.13 -44.16 14.29
N ARG A 666 -2.09 -44.47 15.58
CA ARG A 666 -3.27 -44.77 16.38
C ARG A 666 -3.47 -43.67 17.40
N VAL A 667 -4.64 -43.07 17.34
CA VAL A 667 -5.14 -42.20 18.40
C VAL A 667 -6.03 -43.03 19.30
N ARG A 668 -5.74 -43.03 20.59
CA ARG A 668 -6.64 -43.59 21.62
C ARG A 668 -7.17 -42.43 22.43
N TYR A 669 -8.48 -42.37 22.61
CA TYR A 669 -9.12 -41.27 23.33
C TYR A 669 -10.35 -41.72 24.11
N GLY A 670 -10.72 -40.93 25.12
CA GLY A 670 -11.84 -41.17 26.00
C GLY A 670 -12.24 -39.88 26.74
N THR A 671 -13.22 -40.00 27.64
CA THR A 671 -13.80 -38.84 28.35
C THR A 671 -13.34 -38.73 29.81
N GLN A 672 -12.53 -39.68 30.28
CA GLN A 672 -11.93 -39.69 31.60
C GLN A 672 -10.41 -39.68 31.46
N GLN A 673 -9.74 -38.94 32.33
CA GLN A 673 -8.29 -38.89 32.38
C GLN A 673 -7.71 -40.30 32.57
N GLY A 674 -6.68 -40.66 31.78
CA GLY A 674 -6.02 -41.96 31.82
C GLY A 674 -6.82 -43.15 31.27
N LYS A 675 -8.05 -42.94 30.73
CA LYS A 675 -8.87 -44.00 30.12
C LYS A 675 -9.23 -43.66 28.67
N TYR A 676 -8.80 -44.52 27.77
CA TYR A 676 -8.91 -44.33 26.32
C TYR A 676 -9.66 -45.50 25.67
N ASP A 677 -10.99 -45.50 25.84
CA ASP A 677 -11.87 -46.61 25.45
C ASP A 677 -12.16 -46.65 23.94
N THR A 678 -11.87 -45.55 23.22
CA THR A 678 -12.01 -45.46 21.77
C THR A 678 -10.64 -45.41 21.11
N GLN A 679 -10.50 -46.05 19.95
CA GLN A 679 -9.29 -45.99 19.15
C GLN A 679 -9.62 -45.72 17.68
N TYR A 680 -8.78 -44.92 17.03
CA TYR A 680 -8.81 -44.67 15.61
C TYR A 680 -7.41 -44.88 15.04
N VAL A 681 -7.30 -45.72 14.02
CA VAL A 681 -6.03 -45.99 13.34
C VAL A 681 -6.14 -45.40 11.93
N THR A 682 -5.21 -44.51 11.58
CA THR A 682 -5.08 -44.02 10.21
C THR A 682 -3.79 -44.56 9.60
N GLN A 683 -3.85 -44.89 8.30
CA GLN A 683 -2.66 -45.14 7.49
C GLN A 683 -2.17 -43.86 6.80
N GLU A 684 -2.89 -42.74 6.95
CA GLU A 684 -2.43 -41.44 6.47
C GLU A 684 -1.34 -40.87 7.39
N THR A 685 -0.24 -40.47 6.76
CA THR A 685 0.98 -40.02 7.43
C THR A 685 1.21 -38.53 7.26
N SER A 686 0.15 -37.75 7.08
CA SER A 686 0.18 -36.30 6.78
C SER A 686 0.56 -35.40 7.96
N GLY A 687 0.84 -35.98 9.14
CA GLY A 687 1.18 -35.22 10.36
C GLY A 687 -0.02 -34.60 11.03
N LYS A 688 -1.19 -34.96 10.51
CA LYS A 688 -2.48 -34.46 10.95
C LYS A 688 -3.43 -35.64 11.02
N ILE A 689 -4.00 -35.89 12.19
CA ILE A 689 -5.11 -36.84 12.33
C ILE A 689 -6.33 -36.05 12.69
N GLN A 690 -7.33 -36.11 11.82
CA GLN A 690 -8.64 -35.57 12.10
C GLN A 690 -9.52 -36.67 12.70
N ILE A 691 -9.86 -36.52 13.98
CA ILE A 691 -10.91 -37.33 14.60
C ILE A 691 -12.22 -36.58 14.46
N ASN A 692 -13.25 -37.24 13.94
CA ASN A 692 -14.59 -36.68 13.75
C ASN A 692 -15.64 -37.46 14.55
N GLY A 693 -16.89 -36.98 14.55
CA GLY A 693 -18.01 -37.64 15.23
C GLY A 693 -18.02 -37.44 16.75
N LEU A 694 -17.31 -36.44 17.24
CA LEU A 694 -17.26 -36.06 18.66
C LEU A 694 -18.24 -34.92 18.95
N MET A 695 -18.58 -34.76 20.22
CA MET A 695 -19.48 -33.70 20.67
C MET A 695 -18.68 -32.44 20.99
N ASN A 696 -19.08 -31.32 20.41
CA ASN A 696 -18.55 -30.01 20.77
C ASN A 696 -18.80 -29.73 22.26
N GLY A 697 -17.81 -29.11 22.92
CA GLY A 697 -17.86 -28.77 24.34
C GLY A 697 -17.62 -29.91 25.32
N LYS A 698 -17.50 -31.16 24.85
CA LYS A 698 -17.11 -32.28 25.71
C LYS A 698 -15.59 -32.39 25.75
N VAL A 699 -15.00 -32.57 26.94
CA VAL A 699 -13.55 -32.77 27.07
C VAL A 699 -13.19 -34.21 26.73
N TYR A 700 -12.16 -34.38 25.92
CA TYR A 700 -11.56 -35.66 25.58
C TYR A 700 -10.09 -35.65 26.01
N TYR A 701 -9.66 -36.79 26.54
CA TYR A 701 -8.27 -37.10 26.85
C TYR A 701 -7.81 -38.17 25.88
N GLY A 702 -6.58 -38.05 25.41
CA GLY A 702 -6.05 -39.06 24.50
C GLY A 702 -4.55 -39.12 24.45
N VAL A 703 -4.08 -40.16 23.79
CA VAL A 703 -2.69 -40.40 23.47
C VAL A 703 -2.59 -40.81 22.01
N ILE A 704 -1.46 -40.51 21.39
CA ILE A 704 -1.14 -40.98 20.05
C ILE A 704 0.04 -41.96 20.12
N GLU A 705 -0.03 -42.99 19.30
CA GLU A 705 0.98 -44.04 19.17
C GLU A 705 1.31 -44.17 17.69
N ALA A 706 2.59 -44.31 17.34
CA ALA A 706 2.97 -44.77 16.02
C ALA A 706 2.72 -46.28 15.92
N VAL A 707 2.20 -46.76 14.79
CA VAL A 707 1.79 -48.15 14.57
C VAL A 707 2.49 -48.71 13.33
N ASP A 708 3.07 -49.88 13.47
CA ASP A 708 3.69 -50.63 12.38
C ASP A 708 3.34 -52.12 12.51
N GLY A 709 2.28 -52.52 11.79
CA GLY A 709 1.71 -53.87 11.88
C GLY A 709 1.17 -54.16 13.28
N LYS A 710 1.78 -55.12 13.99
CA LYS A 710 1.42 -55.47 15.37
C LYS A 710 2.18 -54.65 16.43
N ASN A 711 3.21 -53.91 16.03
CA ASN A 711 4.04 -53.13 16.96
C ASN A 711 3.49 -51.73 17.12
N THR A 712 3.57 -51.18 18.33
CA THR A 712 3.18 -49.81 18.64
C THR A 712 4.27 -49.12 19.44
N SER A 713 4.48 -47.83 19.21
CA SER A 713 5.35 -47.02 20.07
C SER A 713 4.83 -46.98 21.51
N LYS A 714 5.62 -46.41 22.43
CA LYS A 714 5.05 -45.85 23.66
C LYS A 714 4.02 -44.77 23.29
N PRO A 715 2.92 -44.62 24.04
CA PRO A 715 2.02 -43.49 23.87
C PRO A 715 2.76 -42.19 24.19
N THR A 716 2.35 -41.12 23.51
CA THR A 716 2.77 -39.76 23.89
C THR A 716 2.28 -39.41 25.30
N ALA A 717 2.73 -38.26 25.82
CA ALA A 717 2.03 -37.63 26.93
C ALA A 717 0.54 -37.45 26.58
N GLU A 718 -0.31 -37.55 27.59
CA GLU A 718 -1.75 -37.35 27.44
C GLU A 718 -2.03 -35.92 26.97
N PHE A 719 -2.76 -35.80 25.87
CA PHE A 719 -3.33 -34.53 25.46
C PHE A 719 -4.75 -34.39 26.01
N LYS A 720 -5.11 -33.15 26.33
CA LYS A 720 -6.47 -32.75 26.68
C LYS A 720 -6.98 -31.85 25.58
N VAL A 721 -8.16 -32.17 25.04
CA VAL A 721 -8.77 -31.40 23.96
C VAL A 721 -10.27 -31.32 24.16
N GLN A 722 -10.85 -30.19 23.76
CA GLN A 722 -12.28 -29.97 23.76
C GLN A 722 -12.66 -29.56 22.33
N PRO A 723 -13.24 -30.49 21.54
CA PRO A 723 -13.87 -30.16 20.27
C PRO A 723 -14.75 -28.94 20.42
N ASN A 724 -14.61 -28.02 19.47
CA ASN A 724 -15.38 -26.80 19.49
C ASN A 724 -15.47 -26.24 18.08
N ILE A 725 -16.56 -25.54 17.82
CA ILE A 725 -16.67 -24.64 16.68
C ILE A 725 -16.59 -23.22 17.21
N ALA A 726 -15.90 -22.34 16.48
CA ALA A 726 -15.79 -20.95 16.86
C ALA A 726 -17.19 -20.33 17.00
N ALA A 727 -17.36 -19.45 17.99
CA ALA A 727 -18.54 -18.61 18.03
C ALA A 727 -18.56 -17.70 16.78
N PRO A 728 -19.72 -17.18 16.38
CA PRO A 728 -19.74 -16.11 15.39
C PRO A 728 -18.84 -14.96 15.85
N GLY A 729 -18.34 -14.19 14.90
CA GLY A 729 -17.68 -12.92 15.21
C GLY A 729 -18.69 -11.89 15.71
N LYS A 730 -18.48 -10.64 15.33
CA LYS A 730 -19.40 -9.55 15.65
C LYS A 730 -20.80 -9.84 15.10
N LEU A 731 -21.82 -9.64 15.95
CA LEU A 731 -23.22 -9.72 15.58
C LEU A 731 -23.76 -8.34 15.26
N ILE A 732 -24.43 -8.22 14.13
CA ILE A 732 -25.17 -7.02 13.75
C ILE A 732 -26.65 -7.35 13.81
N ALA A 733 -27.38 -6.61 14.64
CA ALA A 733 -28.83 -6.71 14.75
C ALA A 733 -29.46 -5.36 14.40
N ILE A 734 -30.20 -5.33 13.29
CA ILE A 734 -30.83 -4.13 12.74
C ILE A 734 -32.30 -4.12 13.17
N PRO A 735 -32.77 -3.08 13.86
CA PRO A 735 -34.14 -3.03 14.36
C PRO A 735 -35.16 -2.84 13.23
N GLY A 736 -36.33 -3.47 13.39
CA GLY A 736 -37.52 -3.26 12.56
C GLY A 736 -38.80 -3.21 13.40
N ASN A 737 -39.95 -3.06 12.75
CA ASN A 737 -41.24 -2.96 13.45
C ASN A 737 -41.71 -4.34 13.95
N GLY A 738 -41.59 -4.57 15.25
CA GLY A 738 -41.88 -5.86 15.87
C GLY A 738 -40.92 -6.99 15.48
N GLU A 739 -39.80 -6.63 14.85
CA GLU A 739 -38.79 -7.57 14.35
C GLU A 739 -37.37 -7.00 14.41
N ALA A 740 -36.36 -7.84 14.16
CA ALA A 740 -34.98 -7.42 13.96
C ALA A 740 -34.26 -8.33 12.96
N LEU A 741 -33.53 -7.75 12.00
CA LEU A 741 -32.65 -8.50 11.11
C LEU A 741 -31.32 -8.74 11.81
N LEU A 742 -30.99 -10.00 12.04
CA LEU A 742 -29.70 -10.44 12.56
C LEU A 742 -28.81 -10.88 11.40
N THR A 743 -27.60 -10.35 11.31
CA THR A 743 -26.56 -10.79 10.37
C THR A 743 -25.18 -10.77 11.03
N PHE A 744 -24.29 -11.64 10.57
CA PHE A 744 -22.93 -11.77 11.10
C PHE A 744 -22.04 -12.49 10.09
N GLY A 745 -20.71 -12.47 10.28
CA GLY A 745 -19.80 -13.24 9.44
C GLY A 745 -20.02 -14.75 9.58
N SER A 746 -20.11 -15.46 8.45
CA SER A 746 -20.20 -16.93 8.46
C SER A 746 -18.98 -17.55 9.14
N VAL A 747 -19.22 -18.52 10.01
CA VAL A 747 -18.17 -19.33 10.62
C VAL A 747 -17.86 -20.51 9.71
N GLU A 748 -16.60 -20.67 9.34
CA GLU A 748 -16.15 -21.80 8.54
C GLU A 748 -16.51 -23.14 9.21
N GLY A 749 -17.10 -24.05 8.44
CA GLY A 749 -17.54 -25.36 8.93
C GLY A 749 -18.87 -25.38 9.67
N ALA A 750 -19.52 -24.23 9.90
CA ALA A 750 -20.86 -24.18 10.49
C ALA A 750 -21.89 -24.91 9.61
N VAL A 751 -22.74 -25.72 10.24
CA VAL A 751 -23.92 -26.33 9.59
C VAL A 751 -25.21 -25.59 9.94
N GLY A 752 -25.12 -24.65 10.88
CA GLY A 752 -26.20 -23.76 11.29
C GLY A 752 -25.81 -22.96 12.54
N TYR A 753 -26.77 -22.27 13.11
CA TYR A 753 -26.59 -21.47 14.32
C TYR A 753 -27.83 -21.61 15.22
N THR A 754 -27.62 -21.55 16.52
CA THR A 754 -28.69 -21.37 17.49
C THR A 754 -28.79 -19.90 17.86
N VAL A 755 -29.98 -19.34 17.76
CA VAL A 755 -30.30 -17.99 18.24
C VAL A 755 -31.19 -18.10 19.48
N GLN A 756 -30.80 -17.45 20.56
CA GLN A 756 -31.57 -17.35 21.79
C GLN A 756 -31.85 -15.88 22.10
N THR A 757 -33.10 -15.56 22.46
CA THR A 757 -33.52 -14.20 22.83
C THR A 757 -33.99 -14.15 24.29
N THR A 758 -34.02 -12.97 24.90
CA THR A 758 -34.54 -12.78 26.27
C THR A 758 -36.07 -12.81 26.38
N LEU A 759 -36.79 -12.67 25.27
CA LEU A 759 -38.26 -12.67 25.22
C LEU A 759 -38.85 -14.07 25.43
N ASN A 760 -38.24 -15.06 24.78
CA ASN A 760 -38.66 -16.44 24.82
C ASN A 760 -37.41 -17.25 25.15
N ASN A 761 -37.36 -17.98 26.27
CA ASN A 761 -36.26 -18.91 26.60
C ASN A 761 -36.09 -20.07 25.56
N ASN A 762 -36.76 -19.97 24.41
CA ASN A 762 -36.69 -20.88 23.28
C ASN A 762 -35.45 -20.59 22.43
N VAL A 763 -34.80 -21.66 22.00
CA VAL A 763 -33.66 -21.63 21.09
C VAL A 763 -34.15 -21.90 19.67
N GLN A 764 -34.01 -20.91 18.78
CA GLN A 764 -34.30 -21.06 17.34
C GLN A 764 -33.05 -21.57 16.62
N GLN A 765 -33.22 -22.52 15.69
CA GLN A 765 -32.15 -22.97 14.79
C GLN A 765 -32.26 -22.26 13.44
N ILE A 766 -31.14 -21.81 12.89
CA ILE A 766 -31.05 -21.19 11.56
C ILE A 766 -29.93 -21.85 10.75
N SER A 767 -30.10 -21.96 9.43
CA SER A 767 -29.13 -22.62 8.54
C SER A 767 -28.07 -21.67 7.96
N GLY A 768 -28.31 -20.35 7.99
CA GLY A 768 -27.41 -19.33 7.48
C GLY A 768 -26.99 -18.31 8.54
N ASN A 769 -26.14 -17.37 8.15
CA ASN A 769 -25.62 -16.28 8.97
C ASN A 769 -26.50 -15.01 8.95
N LYS A 770 -27.75 -15.15 8.50
CA LYS A 770 -28.73 -14.06 8.39
C LYS A 770 -30.13 -14.60 8.73
N THR A 771 -30.88 -13.90 9.58
CA THR A 771 -32.28 -14.27 9.92
C THR A 771 -33.07 -13.08 10.44
N VAL A 772 -34.40 -13.10 10.26
CA VAL A 772 -35.31 -12.11 10.84
C VAL A 772 -35.94 -12.69 12.10
N LEU A 773 -35.77 -11.99 13.22
CA LEU A 773 -36.36 -12.32 14.52
C LEU A 773 -37.69 -11.58 14.63
N THR A 774 -38.81 -12.31 14.74
CA THR A 774 -40.17 -11.72 14.77
C THR A 774 -40.83 -11.85 16.14
N GLY A 775 -41.96 -11.16 16.35
CA GLY A 775 -42.70 -11.19 17.62
C GLY A 775 -42.02 -10.40 18.74
N LEU A 776 -41.13 -9.49 18.37
CA LEU A 776 -40.48 -8.58 19.31
C LEU A 776 -41.45 -7.41 19.63
N THR A 777 -41.25 -6.75 20.76
CA THR A 777 -42.05 -5.57 21.15
C THR A 777 -41.25 -4.31 20.90
N ASN A 778 -41.80 -3.37 20.13
CA ASN A 778 -41.16 -2.07 19.92
C ASN A 778 -40.88 -1.35 21.24
N GLY A 779 -39.72 -0.71 21.34
CA GLY A 779 -39.28 0.03 22.53
C GLY A 779 -38.78 -0.86 23.68
N LYS A 780 -38.74 -2.18 23.53
CA LYS A 780 -38.15 -3.10 24.52
C LYS A 780 -36.88 -3.74 23.98
N ALA A 781 -35.75 -3.51 24.66
CA ALA A 781 -34.47 -4.12 24.29
C ALA A 781 -34.53 -5.66 24.43
N VAL A 782 -33.94 -6.34 23.46
CA VAL A 782 -33.85 -7.79 23.37
C VAL A 782 -32.39 -8.17 23.23
N THR A 783 -31.88 -9.00 24.13
CA THR A 783 -30.54 -9.56 24.02
C THR A 783 -30.59 -10.81 23.15
N ILE A 784 -29.73 -10.88 22.15
CA ILE A 784 -29.60 -11.96 21.18
C ILE A 784 -28.28 -12.65 21.42
N ARG A 785 -28.32 -13.94 21.74
CA ARG A 785 -27.14 -14.82 21.78
C ARG A 785 -27.15 -15.74 20.58
N VAL A 786 -26.04 -15.76 19.86
CA VAL A 786 -25.84 -16.68 18.74
C VAL A 786 -24.69 -17.61 19.07
N SER A 787 -24.97 -18.91 19.06
CA SER A 787 -23.93 -19.94 19.10
C SER A 787 -23.89 -20.66 17.77
N THR A 788 -22.69 -20.99 17.32
CA THR A 788 -22.50 -21.78 16.11
C THR A 788 -22.85 -23.24 16.37
N VAL A 789 -23.57 -23.84 15.44
CA VAL A 789 -23.80 -25.29 15.39
C VAL A 789 -22.97 -25.83 14.25
N GLY A 790 -22.04 -26.69 14.61
CA GLY A 790 -21.25 -27.41 13.63
C GLY A 790 -21.65 -28.88 13.57
N LYS A 791 -20.88 -29.67 12.83
CA LYS A 791 -20.97 -31.14 12.73
C LYS A 791 -20.92 -31.81 14.11
N GLY A 792 -20.23 -31.21 15.08
CA GLY A 792 -20.16 -31.67 16.48
C GLY A 792 -21.32 -31.29 17.37
N GLY A 793 -22.31 -30.58 16.82
CA GLY A 793 -23.35 -29.91 17.60
C GLY A 793 -22.94 -28.50 18.02
N LYS A 794 -23.63 -27.98 19.04
CA LYS A 794 -23.48 -26.59 19.49
C LYS A 794 -22.08 -26.33 20.07
N GLY A 795 -21.40 -25.29 19.61
CA GLY A 795 -20.15 -24.80 20.20
C GLY A 795 -20.33 -24.30 21.63
N THR A 796 -19.22 -24.16 22.36
CA THR A 796 -19.22 -23.69 23.76
C THR A 796 -19.32 -22.18 23.89
N GLY A 797 -18.91 -21.45 22.87
CA GLY A 797 -18.97 -20.00 22.81
C GLY A 797 -20.28 -19.49 22.23
N TYR A 798 -20.54 -18.21 22.47
CA TYR A 798 -21.58 -17.45 21.80
C TYR A 798 -21.08 -16.03 21.55
N ALA A 799 -21.62 -15.42 20.52
CA ALA A 799 -21.59 -13.97 20.39
C ALA A 799 -22.93 -13.42 20.91
N GLU A 800 -22.89 -12.20 21.44
CA GLU A 800 -24.07 -11.55 22.00
C GLU A 800 -24.17 -10.12 21.48
N THR A 801 -25.39 -9.69 21.20
CA THR A 801 -25.72 -8.28 20.94
C THR A 801 -27.09 -7.97 21.52
N SER A 802 -27.46 -6.69 21.59
CA SER A 802 -28.81 -6.29 21.98
C SER A 802 -29.40 -5.37 20.92
N VAL A 803 -30.69 -5.53 20.66
CA VAL A 803 -31.43 -4.69 19.71
C VAL A 803 -32.72 -4.23 20.36
N THR A 804 -33.10 -2.98 20.11
CA THR A 804 -34.41 -2.45 20.51
C THR A 804 -35.24 -2.26 19.24
N PRO A 805 -36.23 -3.13 18.97
CA PRO A 805 -37.12 -2.96 17.83
C PRO A 805 -37.82 -1.60 17.89
N ALA A 806 -38.03 -1.00 16.73
CA ALA A 806 -38.57 0.34 16.64
C ALA A 806 -39.59 0.39 15.49
N ASN A 807 -40.63 1.21 15.69
CA ASN A 807 -41.58 1.48 14.63
C ASN A 807 -40.96 2.52 13.69
N GLY A 808 -40.54 2.10 12.51
CA GLY A 808 -40.03 2.97 11.44
C GLY A 808 -40.79 2.72 10.14
N GLU A 809 -41.06 3.77 9.37
CA GLU A 809 -41.64 3.63 8.03
C GLU A 809 -40.50 3.31 7.05
N VAL A 810 -40.29 2.02 6.75
CA VAL A 810 -39.27 1.58 5.79
C VAL A 810 -39.65 2.01 4.38
N ARG A 811 -38.80 2.82 3.75
CA ARG A 811 -38.98 3.33 2.37
C ARG A 811 -38.24 2.49 1.35
N PHE A 812 -37.10 1.95 1.76
CA PHE A 812 -36.31 1.03 0.98
C PHE A 812 -35.58 0.07 1.92
N LYS A 813 -35.50 -1.20 1.52
CA LYS A 813 -34.63 -2.18 2.15
C LYS A 813 -34.17 -3.20 1.12
N ASP A 814 -32.93 -3.62 1.24
CA ASP A 814 -32.36 -4.70 0.45
C ASP A 814 -31.33 -5.45 1.30
N ASP A 815 -31.41 -6.77 1.24
CA ASP A 815 -30.47 -7.67 1.88
C ASP A 815 -29.58 -8.42 0.87
N PHE A 816 -29.69 -8.04 -0.40
CA PHE A 816 -28.95 -8.54 -1.56
C PHE A 816 -29.11 -10.04 -1.83
N THR A 817 -30.07 -10.72 -1.18
CA THR A 817 -30.31 -12.15 -1.41
C THR A 817 -31.08 -12.43 -2.71
N SER A 818 -31.75 -11.41 -3.28
CA SER A 818 -32.53 -11.53 -4.51
C SER A 818 -31.68 -11.75 -5.77
N GLY A 819 -30.40 -11.36 -5.73
CA GLY A 819 -29.49 -11.39 -6.88
C GLY A 819 -29.77 -10.33 -7.95
N ALA A 820 -30.70 -9.40 -7.72
CA ALA A 820 -31.14 -8.41 -8.71
C ALA A 820 -30.73 -6.97 -8.34
N LEU A 821 -30.20 -6.23 -9.32
CA LEU A 821 -29.84 -4.81 -9.19
C LEU A 821 -30.87 -3.84 -9.80
N THR A 822 -32.08 -4.31 -10.12
CA THR A 822 -33.11 -3.50 -10.81
C THR A 822 -33.59 -2.28 -10.00
N GLY A 823 -33.38 -2.29 -8.68
CA GLY A 823 -33.66 -1.16 -7.79
C GLY A 823 -32.58 -0.10 -7.73
N TYR A 824 -31.47 -0.26 -8.46
CA TYR A 824 -30.31 0.63 -8.38
C TYR A 824 -29.95 1.29 -9.71
N SER A 825 -29.29 2.44 -9.62
CA SER A 825 -28.59 3.12 -10.69
C SER A 825 -27.10 3.10 -10.37
N GLN A 826 -26.31 2.45 -11.22
CA GLN A 826 -24.85 2.44 -11.10
C GLN A 826 -24.28 3.69 -11.77
N ASP A 827 -23.18 4.20 -11.22
CA ASP A 827 -22.37 5.22 -11.90
C ASP A 827 -21.44 4.59 -12.96
N VAL A 828 -20.29 5.22 -13.22
CA VAL A 828 -19.18 4.69 -14.02
C VAL A 828 -18.59 3.36 -13.53
N SER A 829 -18.85 2.97 -12.27
CA SER A 829 -18.33 1.73 -11.69
C SER A 829 -19.29 0.56 -11.78
N LYS A 830 -18.71 -0.65 -11.82
CA LYS A 830 -19.45 -1.90 -11.93
C LYS A 830 -19.68 -2.52 -10.55
N TRP A 831 -20.94 -2.76 -10.23
CA TRP A 831 -21.38 -3.48 -9.05
C TRP A 831 -22.07 -4.77 -9.44
N VAL A 832 -21.84 -5.82 -8.65
CA VAL A 832 -22.43 -7.15 -8.87
C VAL A 832 -22.94 -7.70 -7.55
N ILE A 833 -23.96 -8.56 -7.59
CA ILE A 833 -24.37 -9.33 -6.43
C ILE A 833 -23.80 -10.74 -6.58
N GLU A 834 -23.02 -11.16 -5.59
CA GLU A 834 -22.42 -12.49 -5.54
C GLU A 834 -22.43 -12.97 -4.07
N ASP A 835 -22.81 -14.23 -3.86
CA ASP A 835 -22.93 -14.83 -2.52
C ASP A 835 -23.86 -14.08 -1.54
N GLY A 836 -24.89 -13.40 -2.07
CA GLY A 836 -25.81 -12.59 -1.26
C GLY A 836 -25.19 -11.31 -0.69
N LEU A 837 -24.07 -10.87 -1.28
CA LEU A 837 -23.42 -9.60 -1.00
C LEU A 837 -23.39 -8.74 -2.27
N LEU A 838 -23.60 -7.44 -2.11
CA LEU A 838 -23.31 -6.46 -3.15
C LEU A 838 -21.81 -6.18 -3.14
N LYS A 839 -21.11 -6.52 -4.22
CA LYS A 839 -19.66 -6.36 -4.38
C LYS A 839 -19.35 -5.30 -5.42
N HIS A 840 -18.39 -4.44 -5.11
CA HIS A 840 -17.74 -3.59 -6.09
C HIS A 840 -16.79 -4.46 -6.94
N ALA A 841 -16.88 -4.41 -8.28
CA ALA A 841 -16.19 -5.33 -9.20
C ALA A 841 -15.31 -4.60 -10.24
N SER A 842 -14.74 -3.44 -9.87
CA SER A 842 -13.82 -2.54 -10.60
C SER A 842 -14.39 -1.66 -11.73
N GLY A 843 -13.68 -0.56 -12.03
CA GLY A 843 -13.83 0.29 -13.21
C GLY A 843 -12.77 1.41 -13.32
N GLY A 844 -11.93 1.35 -14.37
CA GLY A 844 -11.19 2.43 -15.09
C GLY A 844 -10.36 3.49 -14.35
N ASN A 845 -10.85 4.04 -13.25
CA ASN A 845 -10.24 5.09 -12.43
C ASN A 845 -10.48 4.87 -10.91
N ASN A 846 -10.89 3.67 -10.49
CA ASN A 846 -11.14 3.24 -9.10
C ASN A 846 -12.14 4.09 -8.30
N ARG A 847 -13.17 4.70 -8.92
CA ARG A 847 -14.19 5.49 -8.22
C ARG A 847 -15.58 4.94 -8.49
N GLY A 848 -16.32 4.50 -7.47
CA GLY A 848 -17.61 3.89 -7.71
C GLY A 848 -18.68 4.12 -6.65
N GLU A 849 -19.82 4.64 -7.09
CA GLU A 849 -21.03 4.75 -6.28
C GLU A 849 -22.20 4.02 -6.94
N ILE A 850 -23.16 3.57 -6.12
CA ILE A 850 -24.41 2.95 -6.57
C ILE A 850 -25.57 3.49 -5.74
N GLY A 851 -26.57 4.05 -6.42
CA GLY A 851 -27.69 4.77 -5.81
C GLY A 851 -29.01 4.02 -5.96
N VAL A 852 -29.91 4.22 -5.02
CA VAL A 852 -31.26 3.63 -5.04
C VAL A 852 -32.18 4.43 -5.96
N ASN A 853 -32.92 3.72 -6.81
CA ASN A 853 -33.85 4.32 -7.77
C ASN A 853 -35.06 4.96 -7.06
N ASN A 854 -35.41 6.18 -7.44
CA ASN A 854 -36.61 6.90 -6.99
C ASN A 854 -36.76 7.02 -5.45
N LEU A 855 -35.64 7.03 -4.72
CA LEU A 855 -35.62 7.20 -3.27
C LEU A 855 -35.02 8.55 -2.90
N THR A 856 -35.84 9.38 -2.25
CA THR A 856 -35.41 10.61 -1.60
C THR A 856 -35.68 10.53 -0.11
N VAL A 857 -34.66 10.81 0.70
CA VAL A 857 -34.77 10.88 2.17
C VAL A 857 -34.41 12.30 2.60
N ILE A 858 -35.33 12.94 3.31
CA ILE A 858 -35.07 14.20 4.02
C ILE A 858 -34.65 13.84 5.44
N ASP A 859 -35.58 13.33 6.24
CA ASP A 859 -35.34 12.88 7.60
C ASP A 859 -35.48 11.37 7.73
N GLY A 860 -34.78 10.80 8.69
CA GLY A 860 -34.84 9.37 8.96
C GLY A 860 -33.50 8.76 9.27
N THR A 861 -33.39 7.47 8.96
CA THR A 861 -32.22 6.66 9.25
C THR A 861 -31.84 5.84 8.04
N ILE A 862 -30.57 5.92 7.67
CA ILE A 862 -29.95 5.10 6.64
C ILE A 862 -29.03 4.13 7.35
N THR A 863 -29.26 2.83 7.15
CA THR A 863 -28.48 1.76 7.75
C THR A 863 -27.85 0.93 6.65
N ALA A 864 -26.54 0.73 6.70
CA ALA A 864 -25.85 -0.16 5.79
C ALA A 864 -24.89 -1.07 6.56
N VAL A 865 -24.71 -2.29 6.07
CA VAL A 865 -23.77 -3.24 6.65
C VAL A 865 -22.69 -3.57 5.64
N ALA A 866 -21.45 -3.17 5.93
CA ALA A 866 -20.29 -3.46 5.11
C ALA A 866 -19.51 -4.66 5.68
N LYS A 867 -18.82 -5.40 4.81
CA LYS A 867 -17.85 -6.44 5.16
C LYS A 867 -16.47 -6.01 4.64
N HIS A 868 -15.49 -5.91 5.53
CA HIS A 868 -14.12 -5.57 5.13
C HIS A 868 -13.40 -6.81 4.60
N ALA A 869 -13.45 -7.03 3.29
CA ALA A 869 -13.09 -8.32 2.68
C ALA A 869 -11.62 -8.47 2.29
N LEU A 870 -10.91 -7.36 2.06
CA LEU A 870 -9.49 -7.28 1.66
C LEU A 870 -8.83 -6.13 2.43
N GLY A 871 -7.49 -6.16 2.58
CA GLY A 871 -6.76 -5.14 3.35
C GLY A 871 -6.88 -3.73 2.78
N GLU A 872 -7.06 -3.60 1.47
CA GLU A 872 -7.27 -2.32 0.77
C GLU A 872 -8.75 -1.92 0.67
N ALA A 873 -9.68 -2.77 1.14
CA ALA A 873 -11.11 -2.54 0.91
C ALA A 873 -11.64 -1.35 1.72
N ASP A 874 -12.30 -0.42 1.03
CA ASP A 874 -12.99 0.72 1.62
C ASP A 874 -14.51 0.51 1.57
N TRP A 875 -15.30 1.30 2.29
CA TRP A 875 -16.76 1.17 2.26
C TRP A 875 -17.44 2.40 2.84
N GLY A 876 -18.52 2.86 2.21
CA GLY A 876 -19.32 3.98 2.73
C GLY A 876 -20.77 4.00 2.27
N VAL A 877 -21.54 4.92 2.85
CA VAL A 877 -22.92 5.28 2.48
C VAL A 877 -22.96 6.71 1.95
N THR A 878 -23.72 6.94 0.89
CA THR A 878 -24.01 8.29 0.38
C THR A 878 -25.45 8.67 0.64
N PHE A 879 -25.69 9.94 0.96
CA PHE A 879 -27.01 10.42 1.36
C PHE A 879 -27.17 11.93 1.18
N ARG A 880 -28.38 12.33 0.75
CA ARG A 880 -28.76 13.70 0.38
C ARG A 880 -27.85 14.30 -0.71
N GLY A 881 -28.40 15.19 -1.54
CA GLY A 881 -27.71 15.72 -2.70
C GLY A 881 -28.22 15.18 -4.05
N SER A 882 -27.85 15.90 -5.11
CA SER A 882 -28.38 15.74 -6.46
C SER A 882 -27.60 14.72 -7.30
N SER A 883 -26.32 14.49 -6.96
CA SER A 883 -25.41 13.54 -7.60
C SER A 883 -24.40 12.98 -6.58
N TYR A 884 -23.59 12.03 -7.02
CA TYR A 884 -22.52 11.42 -6.23
C TYR A 884 -21.41 12.40 -5.82
N SER A 885 -21.05 13.32 -6.72
CA SER A 885 -20.08 14.39 -6.42
C SER A 885 -20.67 15.57 -5.66
N LYS A 886 -22.00 15.61 -5.50
CA LYS A 886 -22.77 16.70 -4.88
C LYS A 886 -23.75 16.15 -3.86
N GLY A 887 -23.23 15.78 -2.69
CA GLY A 887 -23.94 15.08 -1.62
C GLY A 887 -23.07 14.80 -0.40
N TYR A 888 -23.62 14.09 0.59
CA TYR A 888 -22.85 13.63 1.76
C TYR A 888 -22.41 12.17 1.65
N MET A 889 -21.30 11.85 2.29
CA MET A 889 -20.79 10.48 2.43
C MET A 889 -20.26 10.22 3.84
N PHE A 890 -20.59 9.06 4.41
CA PHE A 890 -19.98 8.53 5.64
C PHE A 890 -19.37 7.15 5.34
N GLY A 891 -18.10 6.94 5.68
CA GLY A 891 -17.41 5.68 5.35
C GLY A 891 -16.01 5.52 5.95
N TYR A 892 -15.42 4.36 5.67
CA TYR A 892 -14.04 3.98 6.00
C TYR A 892 -13.17 3.99 4.75
N GLU A 893 -12.01 4.65 4.82
CA GLU A 893 -11.00 4.74 3.76
C GLU A 893 -9.60 4.80 4.39
N ASN A 894 -8.61 4.06 3.87
CA ASN A 894 -7.19 4.21 4.24
C ASN A 894 -6.89 4.32 5.75
N GLY A 895 -7.55 3.49 6.58
CA GLY A 895 -7.33 3.48 8.04
C GLY A 895 -8.03 4.61 8.81
N ILE A 896 -8.95 5.35 8.19
CA ILE A 896 -9.72 6.43 8.82
C ILE A 896 -11.22 6.30 8.52
N LEU A 897 -12.05 6.80 9.44
CA LEU A 897 -13.47 7.08 9.24
C LEU A 897 -13.65 8.54 8.88
N VAL A 898 -14.54 8.83 7.93
CA VAL A 898 -14.78 10.18 7.40
C VAL A 898 -16.27 10.47 7.25
N LEU A 899 -16.65 11.74 7.45
CA LEU A 899 -17.94 12.31 7.07
C LEU A 899 -17.68 13.51 6.16
N ARG A 900 -18.14 13.45 4.91
CA ARG A 900 -17.82 14.43 3.87
C ARG A 900 -19.07 15.04 3.23
N ARG A 901 -18.90 16.24 2.68
CA ARG A 901 -19.81 16.98 1.79
C ARG A 901 -19.02 17.40 0.56
N ASP A 902 -19.45 17.01 -0.64
CA ASP A 902 -18.77 17.34 -1.90
C ASP A 902 -17.27 16.96 -1.90
N GLY A 903 -16.93 15.86 -1.22
CA GLY A 903 -15.56 15.40 -1.02
C GLY A 903 -14.76 16.12 0.08
N GLN A 904 -15.31 17.17 0.71
CA GLN A 904 -14.69 17.89 1.81
C GLN A 904 -15.13 17.34 3.17
N ASN A 905 -14.20 17.20 4.13
CA ASN A 905 -14.53 16.71 5.47
C ASN A 905 -15.38 17.73 6.23
N LEU A 906 -16.50 17.29 6.81
CA LEU A 906 -17.33 18.09 7.71
C LEU A 906 -16.84 18.08 9.16
N ALA A 907 -15.97 17.13 9.51
CA ALA A 907 -15.34 16.96 10.81
C ALA A 907 -13.97 16.29 10.65
N ASP A 908 -13.13 16.37 11.69
CA ASP A 908 -11.80 15.72 11.68
C ASP A 908 -11.92 14.20 11.48
N PRO A 909 -11.14 13.60 10.56
CA PRO A 909 -11.14 12.16 10.37
C PRO A 909 -10.73 11.39 11.64
N VAL A 910 -11.34 10.21 11.84
CA VAL A 910 -11.12 9.38 13.03
C VAL A 910 -10.32 8.12 12.66
N PRO A 911 -9.12 7.87 13.23
CA PRO A 911 -8.36 6.65 12.98
C PRO A 911 -9.15 5.38 13.31
N PHE A 912 -9.10 4.39 12.43
CA PHE A 912 -9.83 3.13 12.58
C PHE A 912 -9.11 1.97 11.87
N SER A 913 -9.07 0.80 12.51
CA SER A 913 -8.48 -0.41 11.93
C SER A 913 -9.58 -1.46 11.71
N ALA A 914 -9.94 -1.68 10.45
CA ALA A 914 -10.91 -2.69 10.07
C ALA A 914 -10.25 -4.09 10.05
N LYS A 915 -10.95 -5.09 10.58
CA LYS A 915 -10.48 -6.48 10.63
C LYS A 915 -10.98 -7.24 9.41
N LEU A 916 -10.08 -7.97 8.78
CA LEU A 916 -10.38 -8.78 7.61
C LEU A 916 -11.52 -9.79 7.90
N GLY A 917 -12.54 -9.78 7.06
CA GLY A 917 -13.73 -10.63 7.15
C GLY A 917 -14.80 -10.17 8.14
N GLU A 918 -14.56 -9.12 8.93
CA GLU A 918 -15.53 -8.59 9.91
C GLU A 918 -16.58 -7.69 9.23
N TYR A 919 -17.76 -7.61 9.85
CA TYR A 919 -18.89 -6.80 9.38
C TYR A 919 -19.03 -5.56 10.26
N TYR A 920 -19.42 -4.44 9.64
CA TYR A 920 -19.56 -3.15 10.29
C TYR A 920 -20.93 -2.54 9.98
N ASN A 921 -21.66 -2.14 11.02
CA ASN A 921 -22.96 -1.51 10.89
C ASN A 921 -22.82 0.02 10.85
N MET A 922 -23.03 0.62 9.69
CA MET A 922 -23.09 2.06 9.52
C MET A 922 -24.52 2.54 9.67
N GLU A 923 -24.74 3.57 10.49
CA GLU A 923 -26.04 4.20 10.66
C GLU A 923 -25.91 5.72 10.58
N VAL A 924 -26.63 6.34 9.66
CA VAL A 924 -26.73 7.80 9.53
C VAL A 924 -28.14 8.22 9.92
N ARG A 925 -28.26 9.06 10.95
CA ARG A 925 -29.51 9.67 11.40
C ARG A 925 -29.58 11.11 10.90
N LEU A 926 -30.71 11.43 10.30
CA LEU A 926 -31.01 12.69 9.64
C LEU A 926 -32.22 13.33 10.31
N ASN A 927 -32.04 14.53 10.86
CA ASN A 927 -33.12 15.32 11.48
C ASN A 927 -32.94 16.81 11.16
N GLY A 928 -33.62 17.28 10.11
CA GLY A 928 -33.42 18.60 9.54
C GLY A 928 -31.95 18.82 9.15
N GLN A 929 -31.32 19.80 9.78
CA GLN A 929 -29.90 20.12 9.58
C GLN A 929 -28.94 19.19 10.33
N HIS A 930 -29.44 18.39 11.28
CA HIS A 930 -28.62 17.59 12.17
C HIS A 930 -28.32 16.22 11.53
N ILE A 931 -27.03 15.92 11.37
CA ILE A 931 -26.51 14.67 10.81
C ILE A 931 -25.70 13.97 11.89
N GLN A 932 -26.08 12.76 12.23
CA GLN A 932 -25.33 11.92 13.17
C GLN A 932 -24.94 10.60 12.49
N ALA A 933 -23.65 10.28 12.48
CA ALA A 933 -23.13 9.05 11.90
C ALA A 933 -22.58 8.12 12.99
N TYR A 934 -23.03 6.87 12.97
CA TYR A 934 -22.68 5.85 13.94
C TYR A 934 -22.00 4.67 13.23
N LEU A 935 -20.99 4.11 13.89
CA LEU A 935 -20.40 2.83 13.54
C LEU A 935 -20.65 1.85 14.68
N ASP A 936 -21.39 0.78 14.40
CA ASP A 936 -21.74 -0.27 15.35
C ASP A 936 -22.38 0.26 16.65
N GLY A 937 -23.26 1.26 16.47
CA GLY A 937 -23.99 1.92 17.55
C GLY A 937 -23.18 2.97 18.32
N THR A 938 -21.89 3.14 18.02
CA THR A 938 -21.06 4.20 18.58
C THR A 938 -21.19 5.45 17.72
N LEU A 939 -21.54 6.59 18.33
CA LEU A 939 -21.58 7.88 17.64
C LEU A 939 -20.15 8.28 17.25
N ILE A 940 -19.91 8.43 15.95
CA ILE A 940 -18.61 8.84 15.40
C ILE A 940 -18.63 10.33 15.07
N PHE A 941 -19.67 10.79 14.37
CA PHE A 941 -19.81 12.18 13.95
C PHE A 941 -21.18 12.74 14.33
N ASP A 942 -21.19 13.99 14.78
CA ASP A 942 -22.39 14.76 15.12
C ASP A 942 -22.19 16.19 14.60
N VAL A 943 -22.86 16.52 13.49
CA VAL A 943 -22.66 17.79 12.77
C VAL A 943 -23.99 18.43 12.40
N LYS A 944 -23.99 19.76 12.21
CA LYS A 944 -25.12 20.49 11.63
C LYS A 944 -24.72 21.06 10.28
N ASP A 945 -25.47 20.72 9.23
CA ASP A 945 -25.25 21.23 7.88
C ASP A 945 -26.59 21.41 7.15
N THR A 946 -26.73 22.53 6.42
CA THR A 946 -27.94 22.94 5.71
C THR A 946 -27.89 22.72 4.21
N MET A 947 -26.72 22.39 3.64
CA MET A 947 -26.46 22.39 2.20
C MET A 947 -27.44 21.49 1.46
N TYR A 948 -27.46 20.21 1.82
CA TYR A 948 -28.43 19.26 1.29
C TYR A 948 -29.42 18.85 2.37
N THR A 949 -30.68 19.20 2.17
CA THR A 949 -31.80 18.79 3.03
C THR A 949 -32.52 17.56 2.49
N SER A 950 -32.37 17.26 1.20
CA SER A 950 -32.97 16.11 0.53
C SER A 950 -32.02 15.56 -0.54
N GLY A 951 -32.27 14.35 -1.02
CA GLY A 951 -31.58 13.78 -2.17
C GLY A 951 -31.44 12.27 -2.13
N ARG A 952 -30.53 11.75 -2.95
CA ARG A 952 -30.35 10.31 -3.17
C ARG A 952 -29.83 9.60 -1.94
N VAL A 953 -29.96 8.27 -1.93
CA VAL A 953 -29.31 7.35 -0.98
C VAL A 953 -28.57 6.29 -1.78
N GLY A 954 -27.35 5.95 -1.35
CA GLY A 954 -26.50 5.00 -2.06
C GLY A 954 -25.36 4.44 -1.20
N LEU A 955 -24.47 3.73 -1.89
CA LEU A 955 -23.27 3.10 -1.34
C LEU A 955 -22.04 3.53 -2.12
N HIS A 956 -20.90 3.56 -1.44
CA HIS A 956 -19.64 4.12 -1.93
C HIS A 956 -18.47 3.14 -1.77
N SER A 957 -17.57 3.11 -2.76
CA SER A 957 -16.28 2.40 -2.70
C SER A 957 -15.26 2.91 -3.72
N TRP A 958 -14.00 2.98 -3.30
CA TRP A 958 -12.77 3.15 -4.07
C TRP A 958 -12.10 1.81 -4.40
N ALA A 959 -12.17 0.81 -3.52
CA ALA A 959 -11.52 -0.49 -3.65
C ALA A 959 -12.37 -1.61 -3.02
N ASP A 960 -12.88 -2.52 -3.86
CA ASP A 960 -13.40 -3.84 -3.49
C ASP A 960 -14.35 -3.95 -2.26
N ALA A 961 -15.21 -2.95 -2.05
CA ALA A 961 -16.23 -3.01 -1.00
C ALA A 961 -17.19 -4.19 -1.17
N GLN A 962 -17.68 -4.71 -0.03
CA GLN A 962 -18.76 -5.69 0.02
C GLN A 962 -19.83 -5.26 1.01
N PHE A 963 -21.10 -5.25 0.61
CA PHE A 963 -22.23 -4.89 1.46
C PHE A 963 -23.22 -6.04 1.62
N ALA A 964 -23.76 -6.18 2.82
CA ALA A 964 -24.68 -7.25 3.20
C ALA A 964 -26.11 -6.77 3.44
N TYR A 965 -26.31 -5.46 3.57
CA TYR A 965 -27.59 -4.84 3.84
C TYR A 965 -27.59 -3.34 3.54
N LEU A 966 -28.74 -2.82 3.09
CA LEU A 966 -29.05 -1.39 3.01
C LEU A 966 -30.53 -1.17 3.38
N GLN A 967 -30.81 -0.19 4.25
CA GLN A 967 -32.16 0.26 4.57
C GLN A 967 -32.19 1.78 4.68
N ALA A 968 -33.28 2.37 4.17
CA ALA A 968 -33.67 3.75 4.45
C ALA A 968 -35.07 3.74 5.06
N ALA A 969 -35.19 4.30 6.27
CA ALA A 969 -36.43 4.36 7.02
C ALA A 969 -36.68 5.78 7.55
N ARG A 970 -37.95 6.12 7.77
CA ARG A 970 -38.38 7.42 8.31
C ARG A 970 -38.88 7.26 9.75
N ASN A 971 -38.67 8.29 10.58
CA ASN A 971 -39.22 8.31 11.93
C ASN A 971 -40.71 8.69 11.86
N PRO A 972 -41.64 7.86 12.38
CA PRO A 972 -43.06 8.15 12.32
C PRO A 972 -43.50 9.41 13.08
N GLU A 973 -42.71 9.90 14.04
CA GLU A 973 -43.03 11.13 14.79
C GLU A 973 -42.76 12.40 13.96
N ASN A 974 -41.79 12.37 13.04
CA ASN A 974 -41.47 13.48 12.12
C ASN A 974 -42.51 13.65 11.00
N LEU A 975 -43.44 12.70 10.87
CA LEU A 975 -44.49 12.69 9.85
C LEU A 975 -45.54 13.81 10.00
N THR A 976 -45.43 14.63 11.04
CA THR A 976 -46.29 15.79 11.32
C THR A 976 -45.50 17.07 11.57
N ALA A 977 -44.22 17.12 11.19
CA ALA A 977 -43.42 18.32 11.34
C ALA A 977 -44.00 19.46 10.47
N ALA A 978 -44.06 20.67 11.03
CA ALA A 978 -44.40 21.85 10.27
C ALA A 978 -43.23 22.21 9.34
N PRO A 979 -43.49 22.60 8.08
CA PRO A 979 -42.45 23.18 7.23
C PRO A 979 -41.93 24.47 7.89
N GLU A 980 -40.68 24.81 7.62
CA GLU A 980 -40.07 26.05 8.11
C GLU A 980 -39.81 26.97 6.93
N ILE A 981 -40.44 28.14 6.90
CA ILE A 981 -40.05 29.20 5.96
C ILE A 981 -38.75 29.78 6.50
N TYR A 982 -37.63 29.54 5.82
CA TYR A 982 -36.34 30.08 6.21
C TYR A 982 -35.99 31.36 5.46
N GLN A 983 -36.70 31.66 4.36
CA GLN A 983 -36.53 32.90 3.61
C GLN A 983 -37.83 33.30 2.90
N ILE A 984 -38.12 34.60 2.92
CA ILE A 984 -39.17 35.21 2.12
C ILE A 984 -38.58 36.41 1.37
N LYS A 985 -38.96 36.61 0.11
CA LYS A 985 -38.43 37.71 -0.70
C LYS A 985 -39.48 38.38 -1.55
N GLU A 986 -39.53 39.70 -1.50
CA GLU A 986 -40.56 40.49 -2.17
C GLU A 986 -40.19 40.89 -3.60
N GLY A 987 -41.16 40.80 -4.50
CA GLY A 987 -41.07 41.28 -5.88
C GLY A 987 -42.28 42.13 -6.27
N ASP A 988 -42.31 42.57 -7.53
CA ASP A 988 -43.43 43.35 -8.09
C ASP A 988 -44.68 42.47 -8.22
N GLY A 989 -45.66 42.69 -7.35
CA GLY A 989 -46.91 41.94 -7.30
C GLY A 989 -46.72 40.46 -6.91
N GLN A 990 -45.58 40.10 -6.32
CA GLN A 990 -45.27 38.71 -5.97
C GLN A 990 -44.37 38.57 -4.73
N VAL A 991 -44.34 37.38 -4.16
CA VAL A 991 -43.44 36.99 -3.06
C VAL A 991 -42.90 35.58 -3.33
N VAL A 992 -41.59 35.40 -3.18
CA VAL A 992 -40.92 34.08 -3.21
C VAL A 992 -40.75 33.58 -1.79
N LEU A 993 -41.10 32.33 -1.53
CA LEU A 993 -40.94 31.65 -0.24
C LEU A 993 -39.99 30.47 -0.42
N HIS A 994 -38.92 30.44 0.34
CA HIS A 994 -38.06 29.27 0.47
C HIS A 994 -38.32 28.62 1.83
N TYR A 995 -38.54 27.32 1.80
CA TYR A 995 -38.96 26.59 2.98
C TYR A 995 -38.39 25.18 3.02
N ARG A 996 -38.18 24.68 4.23
CA ARG A 996 -37.69 23.32 4.43
C ARG A 996 -38.80 22.35 4.08
N GLU A 997 -38.49 21.48 3.14
CA GLU A 997 -39.33 20.32 2.89
C GLU A 997 -39.39 19.44 4.15
N VAL A 998 -40.58 18.90 4.39
CA VAL A 998 -40.87 17.94 5.43
C VAL A 998 -40.92 16.56 4.80
N ASP A 999 -40.21 15.63 5.42
CA ASP A 999 -40.17 14.25 4.97
C ASP A 999 -41.57 13.61 5.00
N GLY A 1000 -42.05 13.14 3.84
CA GLY A 1000 -43.36 12.48 3.71
C GLY A 1000 -44.52 13.38 3.30
N ALA A 1001 -44.32 14.68 3.07
CA ALA A 1001 -45.31 15.53 2.41
C ALA A 1001 -45.59 15.03 0.98
N GLY A 1002 -46.87 14.89 0.63
CA GLY A 1002 -47.31 14.54 -0.72
C GLY A 1002 -47.44 15.74 -1.66
N SER A 1003 -47.68 16.92 -1.08
CA SER A 1003 -47.68 18.21 -1.77
C SER A 1003 -47.52 19.34 -0.75
N TYR A 1004 -47.31 20.56 -1.23
CA TYR A 1004 -47.32 21.76 -0.40
C TYR A 1004 -48.37 22.75 -0.90
N LEU A 1005 -48.89 23.57 0.02
CA LEU A 1005 -49.72 24.73 -0.28
C LEU A 1005 -49.11 25.96 0.39
N ILE A 1006 -49.40 27.15 -0.13
CA ILE A 1006 -49.17 28.41 0.57
C ILE A 1006 -50.51 29.03 0.91
N ARG A 1007 -50.74 29.25 2.20
CA ARG A 1007 -51.85 30.03 2.77
C ARG A 1007 -51.38 31.45 3.00
N TYR A 1008 -52.08 32.44 2.47
CA TYR A 1008 -51.74 33.84 2.72
C TYR A 1008 -52.96 34.75 2.83
N ALA A 1009 -52.80 35.86 3.55
CA ALA A 1009 -53.82 36.90 3.68
C ALA A 1009 -53.19 38.28 3.93
N ALA A 1010 -53.86 39.36 3.52
CA ALA A 1010 -53.42 40.71 3.85
C ALA A 1010 -53.55 40.97 5.35
N LYS A 1011 -52.51 41.55 5.98
CA LYS A 1011 -52.49 41.83 7.43
C LYS A 1011 -53.58 42.79 7.89
N ASN A 1012 -54.04 43.66 7.01
CA ASN A 1012 -55.05 44.68 7.30
C ASN A 1012 -56.49 44.12 7.25
N GLY A 1013 -56.65 42.80 7.14
CA GLY A 1013 -57.93 42.10 7.01
C GLY A 1013 -58.21 41.68 5.57
N GLY A 1014 -58.59 40.42 5.38
CA GLY A 1014 -58.88 39.82 4.07
C GLY A 1014 -59.18 38.32 4.16
N THR A 1015 -59.69 37.74 3.08
CA THR A 1015 -59.95 36.30 2.98
C THR A 1015 -58.63 35.55 2.79
N VAL A 1016 -58.42 34.45 3.53
CA VAL A 1016 -57.27 33.56 3.32
C VAL A 1016 -57.35 32.94 1.92
N THR A 1017 -56.28 33.07 1.16
CA THR A 1017 -56.12 32.44 -0.16
C THR A 1017 -55.13 31.29 -0.07
N GLU A 1018 -55.40 30.23 -0.83
CA GLU A 1018 -54.56 29.04 -0.93
C GLU A 1018 -54.07 28.87 -2.37
N VAL A 1019 -52.78 28.64 -2.53
CA VAL A 1019 -52.17 28.27 -3.82
C VAL A 1019 -51.32 27.03 -3.66
N ALA A 1020 -51.25 26.21 -4.71
CA ALA A 1020 -50.32 25.08 -4.75
C ALA A 1020 -48.88 25.59 -4.66
N ALA A 1021 -48.05 24.86 -3.94
CA ALA A 1021 -46.64 25.18 -3.74
C ALA A 1021 -45.76 24.01 -4.24
N ALA A 1022 -44.72 24.35 -5.00
CA ALA A 1022 -43.64 23.45 -5.39
C ALA A 1022 -42.72 23.16 -4.19
N SER A 1023 -42.19 21.95 -4.10
CA SER A 1023 -41.32 21.53 -2.99
C SER A 1023 -40.10 22.45 -2.82
N GLY A 1024 -39.79 22.79 -1.57
CA GLY A 1024 -38.58 23.54 -1.20
C GLY A 1024 -38.63 25.05 -1.44
N SER A 1025 -39.31 25.51 -2.49
CA SER A 1025 -39.51 26.93 -2.74
C SER A 1025 -40.73 27.18 -3.64
N SER A 1026 -41.40 28.33 -3.50
CA SER A 1026 -42.58 28.69 -4.31
C SER A 1026 -42.78 30.19 -4.43
N VAL A 1027 -43.33 30.64 -5.57
CA VAL A 1027 -43.67 32.04 -5.83
C VAL A 1027 -45.19 32.22 -5.73
N VAL A 1028 -45.64 33.20 -4.95
CA VAL A 1028 -47.03 33.67 -4.92
C VAL A 1028 -47.13 34.95 -5.72
N THR A 1029 -47.92 34.95 -6.80
CA THR A 1029 -48.10 36.10 -7.71
C THR A 1029 -49.50 36.72 -7.58
N GLY A 1030 -49.70 37.90 -8.18
CA GLY A 1030 -50.99 38.60 -8.17
C GLY A 1030 -51.30 39.36 -6.88
N LEU A 1031 -50.28 39.64 -6.07
CA LEU A 1031 -50.37 40.39 -4.82
C LEU A 1031 -50.41 41.90 -5.10
N GLN A 1032 -51.02 42.67 -4.20
CA GLN A 1032 -51.02 44.13 -4.31
C GLN A 1032 -49.77 44.72 -3.66
N ASN A 1033 -48.99 45.49 -4.43
CA ASN A 1033 -47.82 46.18 -3.90
C ASN A 1033 -48.16 47.15 -2.76
N ASN A 1034 -47.23 47.29 -1.82
CA ASN A 1034 -47.32 48.09 -0.60
C ASN A 1034 -48.38 47.61 0.41
N THR A 1035 -48.98 46.43 0.18
CA THR A 1035 -49.85 45.75 1.15
C THR A 1035 -49.04 44.66 1.84
N ALA A 1036 -48.98 44.67 3.18
CA ALA A 1036 -48.32 43.59 3.93
C ALA A 1036 -49.18 42.33 3.94
N TYR A 1037 -48.60 41.20 3.57
CA TYR A 1037 -49.22 39.88 3.60
C TYR A 1037 -48.53 38.99 4.64
N SER A 1038 -49.30 38.09 5.24
CA SER A 1038 -48.79 37.04 6.11
C SER A 1038 -48.92 35.71 5.38
N PHE A 1039 -47.83 34.95 5.28
CA PHE A 1039 -47.75 33.70 4.54
C PHE A 1039 -47.44 32.53 5.47
N LYS A 1040 -48.03 31.39 5.17
CA LYS A 1040 -47.70 30.09 5.77
C LYS A 1040 -47.57 29.07 4.65
N VAL A 1041 -46.51 28.28 4.71
CA VAL A 1041 -46.42 27.03 3.97
C VAL A 1041 -47.14 25.94 4.75
N VAL A 1042 -47.92 25.14 4.03
CA VAL A 1042 -48.68 23.99 4.54
C VAL A 1042 -48.12 22.74 3.86
N ALA A 1043 -47.55 21.82 4.63
CA ALA A 1043 -47.21 20.50 4.14
C ALA A 1043 -48.46 19.60 4.20
N VAL A 1044 -48.84 19.02 3.07
CA VAL A 1044 -50.05 18.21 2.93
C VAL A 1044 -49.68 16.75 2.76
N ARG A 1045 -50.25 15.87 3.58
CA ARG A 1045 -50.10 14.42 3.50
C ARG A 1045 -51.45 13.72 3.61
N GLY A 1046 -52.00 13.29 2.49
CA GLY A 1046 -53.34 12.71 2.45
C GLY A 1046 -54.37 13.74 2.92
N THR A 1047 -54.99 13.52 4.08
CA THR A 1047 -55.95 14.46 4.70
C THR A 1047 -55.36 15.26 5.87
N VAL A 1048 -54.07 15.09 6.19
CA VAL A 1048 -53.39 15.76 7.30
C VAL A 1048 -52.60 16.95 6.75
N GLU A 1049 -52.70 18.10 7.43
CA GLU A 1049 -51.99 19.32 7.09
C GLU A 1049 -51.22 19.83 8.30
N THR A 1050 -50.01 20.35 8.04
CA THR A 1050 -49.16 20.96 9.06
C THR A 1050 -48.65 22.29 8.54
N GLU A 1051 -48.79 23.35 9.34
CA GLU A 1051 -48.50 24.72 8.92
C GLU A 1051 -47.22 25.23 9.57
N SER A 1052 -46.39 25.89 8.77
CA SER A 1052 -45.29 26.73 9.24
C SER A 1052 -45.76 27.87 10.16
N ALA A 1053 -44.82 28.41 10.94
CA ALA A 1053 -45.00 29.73 11.54
C ALA A 1053 -45.21 30.77 10.43
N PRO A 1054 -46.10 31.78 10.63
CA PRO A 1054 -46.34 32.78 9.61
C PRO A 1054 -45.09 33.64 9.41
N MET A 1055 -44.77 33.93 8.15
CA MET A 1055 -43.75 34.90 7.77
C MET A 1055 -44.39 36.00 6.94
N ASP A 1056 -44.04 37.24 7.23
CA ASP A 1056 -44.69 38.39 6.61
C ASP A 1056 -43.80 38.99 5.53
N ALA A 1057 -44.43 39.43 4.44
CA ALA A 1057 -43.76 40.12 3.33
C ALA A 1057 -44.65 41.19 2.74
N THR A 1058 -44.02 42.26 2.25
CA THR A 1058 -44.72 43.38 1.59
C THR A 1058 -44.23 43.51 0.14
N PRO A 1059 -44.92 42.91 -0.84
CA PRO A 1059 -44.61 43.08 -2.27
C PRO A 1059 -44.46 44.55 -2.60
N ASN A 1060 -43.53 44.90 -3.47
CA ASN A 1060 -43.26 46.29 -3.84
C ASN A 1060 -43.00 46.43 -5.34
N SER A 1061 -43.44 47.54 -5.92
CA SER A 1061 -43.33 47.82 -7.37
C SER A 1061 -41.94 48.29 -7.80
N ASN A 1062 -40.95 48.26 -6.91
CA ASN A 1062 -39.65 48.92 -7.13
C ASN A 1062 -38.54 47.94 -7.52
N ASN A 1063 -38.84 46.67 -7.80
CA ASN A 1063 -37.80 45.72 -8.19
C ASN A 1063 -37.61 45.69 -9.72
N SER A 1064 -36.62 46.42 -10.21
CA SER A 1064 -36.22 46.40 -11.64
C SER A 1064 -35.45 45.15 -12.02
N VAL A 1065 -35.03 44.30 -11.07
CA VAL A 1065 -34.20 43.12 -11.34
C VAL A 1065 -35.05 41.95 -11.84
N VAL A 1066 -34.73 41.45 -13.03
CA VAL A 1066 -35.41 40.31 -13.67
C VAL A 1066 -34.61 39.01 -13.54
N TYR A 1067 -33.28 39.07 -13.51
CA TYR A 1067 -32.38 37.98 -13.13
C TYR A 1067 -31.20 38.51 -12.30
N TYR A 1068 -30.69 37.71 -11.37
CA TYR A 1068 -29.46 37.92 -10.64
C TYR A 1068 -28.78 36.57 -10.43
N VAL A 1069 -27.57 36.41 -10.95
CA VAL A 1069 -26.80 35.19 -10.90
C VAL A 1069 -25.66 35.40 -9.96
N ASP A 1070 -25.48 34.49 -9.01
CA ASP A 1070 -24.24 34.34 -8.26
C ASP A 1070 -23.45 33.15 -8.84
N ALA A 1071 -22.45 33.45 -9.67
CA ALA A 1071 -21.85 32.46 -10.54
C ALA A 1071 -20.91 31.53 -9.76
N GLY A 1072 -21.20 30.23 -9.75
CA GLY A 1072 -20.44 29.25 -8.97
C GLY A 1072 -20.92 29.10 -7.53
N ASP A 1073 -22.04 29.71 -7.18
CA ASP A 1073 -22.67 29.54 -5.90
C ASP A 1073 -22.95 28.04 -5.63
N GLY A 1074 -22.55 27.63 -4.43
CA GLY A 1074 -22.77 26.28 -3.92
C GLY A 1074 -24.11 26.16 -3.23
N THR A 1075 -24.76 27.26 -2.84
CA THR A 1075 -26.04 27.32 -2.12
C THR A 1075 -27.16 28.03 -2.89
N PRO A 1076 -27.44 27.69 -4.18
CA PRO A 1076 -28.22 28.49 -5.13
C PRO A 1076 -29.65 28.87 -4.75
N GLY A 1077 -30.20 28.30 -3.67
CA GLY A 1077 -31.51 28.65 -3.13
C GLY A 1077 -31.45 29.48 -1.83
N THR A 1078 -30.27 29.92 -1.43
CA THR A 1078 -30.01 30.82 -0.29
C THR A 1078 -29.46 32.12 -0.87
N LEU A 1079 -29.78 33.24 -0.25
CA LEU A 1079 -29.23 34.53 -0.64
C LEU A 1079 -28.29 35.02 0.43
N GLU A 1080 -27.13 35.49 0.01
CA GLU A 1080 -26.14 36.12 0.84
C GLU A 1080 -26.42 37.63 1.00
N ASP A 1081 -25.73 38.25 1.94
CA ASP A 1081 -25.93 39.67 2.26
C ASP A 1081 -25.56 40.56 1.05
N GLY A 1082 -26.59 41.22 0.48
CA GLY A 1082 -26.43 42.14 -0.66
C GLY A 1082 -27.03 41.62 -1.97
N GLU A 1083 -27.49 40.37 -2.00
CA GLU A 1083 -28.00 39.72 -3.20
C GLU A 1083 -29.53 39.83 -3.33
N VAL A 1084 -30.04 39.69 -4.55
CA VAL A 1084 -31.45 39.91 -4.90
C VAL A 1084 -31.91 38.88 -5.90
N LEU A 1085 -32.98 38.12 -5.64
CA LEU A 1085 -33.57 37.28 -6.70
C LEU A 1085 -34.29 38.17 -7.71
N GLY A 1086 -34.04 37.90 -8.99
CA GLY A 1086 -34.79 38.50 -10.09
C GLY A 1086 -36.21 37.93 -10.19
N VAL A 1087 -37.14 38.68 -10.78
CA VAL A 1087 -38.55 38.25 -10.86
C VAL A 1087 -38.81 37.01 -11.72
N PHE A 1088 -37.84 36.56 -12.54
CA PHE A 1088 -37.95 35.38 -13.41
C PHE A 1088 -37.07 34.19 -12.98
N GLN A 1089 -36.58 34.19 -11.75
CA GLN A 1089 -35.76 33.10 -11.22
C GLN A 1089 -36.14 32.77 -9.77
N SER A 1090 -35.86 31.53 -9.40
CA SER A 1090 -36.01 31.02 -8.04
C SER A 1090 -34.71 30.56 -7.40
N GLN A 1091 -33.63 30.61 -8.17
CA GLN A 1091 -32.27 30.29 -7.75
C GLN A 1091 -31.30 31.34 -8.28
N GLU A 1092 -30.09 31.37 -7.72
CA GLU A 1092 -29.01 32.27 -8.14
C GLU A 1092 -27.96 31.57 -8.98
N GLU A 1093 -27.98 30.24 -9.02
CA GLU A 1093 -27.15 29.46 -9.92
C GLU A 1093 -27.83 28.16 -10.35
N GLN A 1094 -27.74 27.81 -11.63
CA GLN A 1094 -28.18 26.51 -12.15
C GLN A 1094 -27.63 26.22 -13.54
N GLU A 1095 -27.54 24.94 -13.91
CA GLU A 1095 -27.34 24.53 -15.31
C GLU A 1095 -28.49 25.03 -16.19
N TYR A 1096 -28.19 25.37 -17.44
CA TYR A 1096 -29.17 25.90 -18.39
C TYR A 1096 -30.35 24.94 -18.57
N SER A 1097 -31.43 25.24 -17.87
CA SER A 1097 -32.60 24.39 -17.72
C SER A 1097 -33.83 25.25 -17.36
N LEU A 1098 -35.00 24.62 -17.19
CA LEU A 1098 -36.18 25.34 -16.72
C LEU A 1098 -35.98 25.69 -15.24
N ASP A 1099 -36.12 26.97 -14.91
CA ASP A 1099 -36.21 27.41 -13.52
C ASP A 1099 -37.31 26.63 -12.80
N PRO A 1100 -37.00 26.04 -11.64
CA PRO A 1100 -37.87 25.06 -11.00
C PRO A 1100 -39.21 25.63 -10.54
N ILE A 1101 -39.35 26.96 -10.44
CA ILE A 1101 -40.59 27.61 -9.98
C ILE A 1101 -41.22 28.47 -11.06
N THR A 1102 -40.45 29.38 -11.66
CA THR A 1102 -41.00 30.34 -12.62
C THR A 1102 -41.27 29.70 -13.98
N GLY A 1103 -40.65 28.55 -14.26
CA GLY A 1103 -40.72 27.87 -15.55
C GLY A 1103 -39.98 28.60 -16.66
N MET A 1104 -39.28 29.69 -16.34
CA MET A 1104 -38.44 30.42 -17.28
C MET A 1104 -37.12 29.68 -17.47
N LYS A 1105 -36.68 29.51 -18.70
CA LYS A 1105 -35.44 28.79 -18.99
C LYS A 1105 -34.23 29.69 -18.80
N TRP A 1106 -33.34 29.35 -17.88
CA TRP A 1106 -32.10 30.11 -17.68
C TRP A 1106 -30.99 29.25 -17.05
N GLY A 1107 -29.74 29.73 -17.05
CA GLY A 1107 -28.61 29.08 -16.38
C GLY A 1107 -27.34 29.02 -17.22
N TYR A 1108 -26.31 28.35 -16.69
CA TYR A 1108 -25.01 28.22 -17.35
C TYR A 1108 -24.92 27.03 -18.32
N GLU A 1109 -24.10 27.19 -19.35
CA GLU A 1109 -23.74 26.17 -20.32
C GLU A 1109 -22.29 26.42 -20.77
N ALA A 1110 -21.41 25.41 -20.64
CA ALA A 1110 -20.03 25.50 -21.08
C ALA A 1110 -19.83 24.74 -22.40
N ASP A 1111 -19.02 25.28 -23.31
CA ASP A 1111 -18.69 24.57 -24.54
C ASP A 1111 -17.97 23.24 -24.21
N ASN A 1112 -18.37 22.12 -24.83
CA ASN A 1112 -17.92 20.77 -24.49
C ASN A 1112 -18.24 20.30 -23.05
N GLY A 1113 -19.06 21.02 -22.28
CA GLY A 1113 -19.47 20.63 -20.93
C GLY A 1113 -18.40 20.78 -19.83
N GLN A 1114 -17.27 21.45 -20.11
CA GLN A 1114 -16.17 21.61 -19.15
C GLN A 1114 -16.30 22.90 -18.35
N THR A 1115 -16.63 22.79 -17.06
CA THR A 1115 -16.77 23.93 -16.15
C THR A 1115 -16.33 23.56 -14.74
N TRP A 1116 -15.90 24.56 -13.97
CA TRP A 1116 -15.50 24.44 -12.57
C TRP A 1116 -16.05 25.63 -11.80
N ALA A 1117 -16.33 25.44 -10.50
CA ALA A 1117 -16.85 26.49 -9.63
C ALA A 1117 -16.04 26.62 -8.33
N GLN A 1118 -15.89 27.85 -7.88
CA GLN A 1118 -15.49 28.22 -6.53
C GLN A 1118 -16.72 28.76 -5.80
N THR A 1119 -16.97 28.30 -4.58
CA THR A 1119 -18.08 28.78 -3.75
C THR A 1119 -17.54 29.58 -2.57
N SER A 1120 -18.17 30.71 -2.27
CA SER A 1120 -17.94 31.50 -1.06
C SER A 1120 -19.29 31.82 -0.41
N PRO A 1121 -19.50 31.55 0.89
CA PRO A 1121 -20.80 31.70 1.55
C PRO A 1121 -21.09 33.14 2.03
N VAL A 1122 -20.33 34.13 1.56
CA VAL A 1122 -20.33 35.49 2.09
C VAL A 1122 -20.23 36.58 1.03
N ASP A 1123 -19.84 36.27 -0.20
CA ASP A 1123 -19.53 37.31 -1.19
C ASP A 1123 -19.61 36.83 -2.64
N ALA A 1124 -20.55 37.42 -3.40
CA ALA A 1124 -20.81 37.16 -4.82
C ALA A 1124 -19.61 37.40 -5.75
N TYR A 1125 -18.58 38.11 -5.29
CA TYR A 1125 -17.35 38.25 -6.08
C TYR A 1125 -16.41 37.06 -5.93
N GLU A 1126 -16.45 36.36 -4.80
CA GLU A 1126 -15.55 35.23 -4.48
C GLU A 1126 -16.13 33.87 -4.87
N THR A 1127 -17.42 33.85 -5.19
CA THR A 1127 -18.11 32.84 -6.00
C THR A 1127 -17.73 33.04 -7.46
N ILE A 1128 -17.24 31.97 -8.08
CA ILE A 1128 -16.69 32.05 -9.44
C ILE A 1128 -17.14 30.83 -10.23
N ARG A 1129 -17.69 31.04 -11.42
CA ARG A 1129 -17.81 29.99 -12.44
C ARG A 1129 -16.82 30.19 -13.57
N GLN A 1130 -16.04 29.14 -13.83
CA GLN A 1130 -14.95 29.13 -14.80
C GLN A 1130 -15.23 28.13 -15.92
N TYR A 1131 -14.96 28.52 -17.17
CA TYR A 1131 -14.84 27.55 -18.26
C TYR A 1131 -13.56 26.72 -18.06
N ASP A 1132 -13.68 25.41 -17.89
CA ASP A 1132 -12.54 24.57 -17.51
C ASP A 1132 -11.77 23.95 -18.68
N GLY A 1133 -12.19 24.22 -19.93
CA GLY A 1133 -11.51 23.76 -21.13
C GLY A 1133 -10.30 24.60 -21.54
N ASN A 1134 -9.41 23.99 -22.34
CA ASN A 1134 -8.15 24.60 -22.75
C ASN A 1134 -8.21 25.30 -24.13
N GLU A 1135 -9.32 25.18 -24.85
CA GLU A 1135 -9.46 25.63 -26.24
C GLU A 1135 -9.83 27.13 -26.33
N ASN A 1136 -9.02 27.93 -27.01
CA ASN A 1136 -9.36 29.34 -27.32
C ASN A 1136 -10.58 29.42 -28.25
N GLY A 1137 -11.41 30.45 -28.06
CA GLY A 1137 -12.67 30.63 -28.79
C GLY A 1137 -13.85 29.84 -28.22
N LYS A 1138 -13.62 28.98 -27.23
CA LYS A 1138 -14.65 28.35 -26.40
C LYS A 1138 -14.83 29.07 -25.07
N GLY A 1139 -15.94 28.83 -24.39
CA GLY A 1139 -16.25 29.57 -23.17
C GLY A 1139 -17.45 29.09 -22.38
N LEU A 1140 -17.78 29.89 -21.37
CA LEU A 1140 -18.91 29.72 -20.46
C LEU A 1140 -19.99 30.73 -20.83
N ALA A 1141 -21.20 30.25 -21.11
CA ALA A 1141 -22.37 31.07 -21.38
C ALA A 1141 -23.38 30.98 -20.22
N TYR A 1142 -24.03 32.10 -19.91
CA TYR A 1142 -25.29 32.16 -19.18
C TYR A 1142 -26.39 32.61 -20.14
N ARG A 1143 -27.53 31.94 -20.05
CA ARG A 1143 -28.67 32.15 -20.95
C ARG A 1143 -29.89 32.47 -20.11
N PHE A 1144 -30.73 33.39 -20.60
CA PHE A 1144 -31.86 33.94 -19.84
C PHE A 1144 -33.07 34.10 -20.73
N GLN A 1145 -34.12 33.30 -20.53
CA GLN A 1145 -35.41 33.51 -21.18
C GLN A 1145 -36.08 34.77 -20.64
N LEU A 1146 -36.51 35.66 -21.53
CA LEU A 1146 -37.06 36.97 -21.20
C LEU A 1146 -38.17 37.37 -22.20
N PRO A 1147 -39.22 38.08 -21.77
CA PRO A 1147 -40.17 38.71 -22.68
C PRO A 1147 -39.48 39.71 -23.62
N ASP A 1148 -40.10 39.95 -24.78
CA ASP A 1148 -39.64 40.98 -25.72
C ASP A 1148 -39.57 42.35 -25.02
N GLY A 1149 -38.41 42.98 -25.12
CA GLY A 1149 -38.09 44.20 -24.41
C GLY A 1149 -36.61 44.51 -24.45
N THR A 1150 -36.27 45.63 -23.84
CA THR A 1150 -34.91 46.15 -23.72
C THR A 1150 -34.52 46.12 -22.25
N TYR A 1151 -33.31 45.66 -21.96
CA TYR A 1151 -32.84 45.38 -20.59
C TYR A 1151 -31.46 45.98 -20.36
N ARG A 1152 -31.17 46.27 -19.10
CA ARG A 1152 -29.82 46.56 -18.60
C ARG A 1152 -29.18 45.27 -18.10
N VAL A 1153 -27.99 44.93 -18.61
CA VAL A 1153 -27.22 43.75 -18.18
C VAL A 1153 -25.95 44.21 -17.48
N THR A 1154 -25.74 43.78 -16.24
CA THR A 1154 -24.51 44.02 -15.47
C THR A 1154 -23.79 42.70 -15.24
N VAL A 1155 -22.47 42.65 -15.44
CA VAL A 1155 -21.64 41.45 -15.22
C VAL A 1155 -20.49 41.78 -14.29
N GLY A 1156 -20.35 41.00 -13.22
CA GLY A 1156 -19.30 41.10 -12.22
C GLY A 1156 -18.13 40.16 -12.47
N PHE A 1157 -16.92 40.64 -12.20
CA PHE A 1157 -15.67 39.89 -12.34
C PHE A 1157 -14.74 40.10 -11.15
N TYR A 1158 -14.05 39.03 -10.76
CA TYR A 1158 -12.96 39.06 -9.79
C TYR A 1158 -12.02 37.86 -10.00
N ASP A 1159 -10.71 38.11 -10.06
CA ASP A 1159 -9.70 37.05 -10.11
C ASP A 1159 -8.93 36.97 -8.77
N PRO A 1160 -9.27 36.02 -7.86
CA PRO A 1160 -8.58 35.86 -6.59
C PRO A 1160 -7.13 35.38 -6.76
N TRP A 1161 -6.80 34.79 -7.92
CA TRP A 1161 -5.47 34.30 -8.26
C TRP A 1161 -4.60 35.37 -8.92
N LYS A 1162 -5.17 36.56 -9.22
CA LYS A 1162 -4.44 37.73 -9.74
C LYS A 1162 -3.69 37.42 -11.04
N SER A 1163 -4.26 36.59 -11.90
CA SER A 1163 -3.59 36.13 -13.12
C SER A 1163 -3.59 37.23 -14.18
N SER A 1164 -2.42 37.81 -14.44
CA SER A 1164 -2.28 38.90 -15.41
C SER A 1164 -2.55 38.50 -16.87
N ASP A 1165 -2.73 37.21 -17.15
CA ASP A 1165 -2.89 36.63 -18.48
C ASP A 1165 -4.31 36.04 -18.72
N ARG A 1166 -5.27 36.29 -17.81
CA ARG A 1166 -6.66 35.84 -17.94
C ARG A 1166 -7.45 36.70 -18.91
N ASN A 1167 -7.02 36.62 -20.16
CA ASN A 1167 -7.59 37.34 -21.28
C ASN A 1167 -8.85 36.63 -21.82
N MET A 1168 -9.97 37.35 -21.90
CA MET A 1168 -11.24 36.84 -22.40
C MET A 1168 -12.02 37.87 -23.22
N ASN A 1169 -12.92 37.39 -24.08
CA ASN A 1169 -13.92 38.24 -24.73
C ASN A 1169 -15.27 38.04 -24.03
N VAL A 1170 -16.02 39.11 -23.79
CA VAL A 1170 -17.40 39.03 -23.27
C VAL A 1170 -18.36 39.35 -24.40
N THR A 1171 -19.23 38.40 -24.72
CA THR A 1171 -20.26 38.58 -25.73
C THR A 1171 -21.66 38.61 -25.11
N ILE A 1172 -22.54 39.44 -25.68
CA ILE A 1172 -23.97 39.45 -25.36
C ILE A 1172 -24.74 39.23 -26.66
N ASN A 1173 -25.60 38.20 -26.69
CA ASN A 1173 -26.33 37.77 -27.89
C ASN A 1173 -25.43 37.51 -29.11
N GLY A 1174 -24.21 37.01 -28.86
CA GLY A 1174 -23.20 36.75 -29.88
C GLY A 1174 -22.43 37.99 -30.36
N GLU A 1175 -22.82 39.19 -29.96
CA GLU A 1175 -22.09 40.43 -30.24
C GLU A 1175 -20.98 40.62 -29.19
N THR A 1176 -19.74 40.90 -29.61
CA THR A 1176 -18.63 41.16 -28.69
C THR A 1176 -18.78 42.54 -28.05
N LYS A 1177 -19.00 42.57 -26.73
CA LYS A 1177 -19.13 43.81 -25.96
C LYS A 1177 -17.82 44.22 -25.29
N LEU A 1178 -17.00 43.26 -24.89
CA LEU A 1178 -15.63 43.49 -24.41
C LEU A 1178 -14.68 42.56 -25.17
N SER A 1179 -13.59 43.13 -25.70
CA SER A 1179 -12.56 42.38 -26.42
C SER A 1179 -11.22 42.48 -25.72
N ASN A 1180 -10.50 41.35 -25.66
CA ASN A 1180 -9.23 41.20 -24.97
C ASN A 1180 -9.26 41.72 -23.52
N TYR A 1181 -10.34 41.39 -22.83
CA TYR A 1181 -10.61 41.85 -21.49
C TYR A 1181 -9.87 40.98 -20.47
N VAL A 1182 -8.96 41.60 -19.72
CA VAL A 1182 -8.21 40.93 -18.65
C VAL A 1182 -8.81 41.33 -17.32
N ILE A 1183 -9.39 40.36 -16.61
CA ILE A 1183 -9.92 40.58 -15.26
C ILE A 1183 -8.78 40.56 -14.25
N GLY A 1184 -8.87 41.43 -13.24
CA GLY A 1184 -7.81 41.61 -12.25
C GLY A 1184 -8.25 41.25 -10.82
N ALA A 1185 -7.35 41.52 -9.87
CA ALA A 1185 -7.58 41.35 -8.44
C ALA A 1185 -8.57 42.37 -7.83
N SER A 1186 -9.16 43.24 -8.64
CA SER A 1186 -10.15 44.22 -8.20
C SER A 1186 -11.54 43.71 -8.52
N ARG A 1187 -12.46 43.84 -7.58
CA ARG A 1187 -13.88 43.56 -7.79
C ARG A 1187 -14.44 44.61 -8.74
N GLU A 1188 -14.85 44.18 -9.93
CA GLU A 1188 -15.30 45.09 -10.98
C GLU A 1188 -16.61 44.62 -11.60
N ALA A 1189 -17.42 45.57 -12.09
CA ALA A 1189 -18.67 45.28 -12.78
C ALA A 1189 -18.75 46.08 -14.08
N LYS A 1190 -19.35 45.49 -15.11
CA LYS A 1190 -19.57 46.12 -16.43
C LYS A 1190 -21.05 46.17 -16.71
N VAL A 1191 -21.55 47.35 -17.03
CA VAL A 1191 -22.95 47.62 -17.32
C VAL A 1191 -23.13 47.80 -18.83
N PHE A 1192 -24.12 47.13 -19.38
CA PHE A 1192 -24.52 47.18 -20.77
C PHE A 1192 -25.99 47.56 -20.84
N GLU A 1193 -26.26 48.77 -21.31
CA GLU A 1193 -27.61 49.29 -21.49
C GLU A 1193 -28.19 48.86 -22.84
N ASP A 1194 -29.50 49.02 -22.97
CA ASP A 1194 -30.24 48.85 -24.23
C ASP A 1194 -30.11 47.45 -24.88
N ILE A 1195 -29.97 46.39 -24.08
CA ILE A 1195 -29.86 45.00 -24.59
C ILE A 1195 -31.24 44.44 -24.88
N SER A 1196 -31.54 44.23 -26.16
CA SER A 1196 -32.78 43.57 -26.57
C SER A 1196 -32.71 42.05 -26.38
N ALA A 1197 -33.79 41.44 -25.89
CA ALA A 1197 -33.96 40.00 -25.97
C ALA A 1197 -34.06 39.56 -27.45
N VAL A 1198 -33.29 38.55 -27.86
CA VAL A 1198 -33.28 38.01 -29.23
C VAL A 1198 -33.84 36.59 -29.18
N ASN A 1199 -34.89 36.32 -29.96
CA ASN A 1199 -35.64 35.05 -29.91
C ASN A 1199 -36.14 34.70 -28.50
N GLY A 1200 -36.49 35.70 -27.70
CA GLY A 1200 -36.95 35.52 -26.33
C GLY A 1200 -35.86 35.18 -25.31
N GLU A 1201 -34.57 35.36 -25.64
CA GLU A 1201 -33.46 35.16 -24.69
C GLU A 1201 -32.43 36.30 -24.72
N ILE A 1202 -31.72 36.49 -23.61
CA ILE A 1202 -30.40 37.14 -23.55
C ILE A 1202 -29.35 36.08 -23.25
N ILE A 1203 -28.22 36.11 -23.96
CA ILE A 1203 -27.08 35.21 -23.74
C ILE A 1203 -25.85 36.04 -23.40
N VAL A 1204 -25.28 35.84 -22.22
CA VAL A 1204 -24.01 36.46 -21.76
C VAL A 1204 -22.93 35.39 -21.78
N LYS A 1205 -21.84 35.57 -22.53
CA LYS A 1205 -20.78 34.53 -22.65
C LYS A 1205 -19.39 35.11 -22.44
N ALA A 1206 -18.61 34.46 -21.58
CA ALA A 1206 -17.18 34.70 -21.41
C ALA A 1206 -16.37 33.68 -22.24
N VAL A 1207 -15.63 34.16 -23.23
CA VAL A 1207 -14.91 33.36 -24.23
C VAL A 1207 -13.40 33.44 -23.99
N LYS A 1208 -12.73 32.29 -23.94
CA LYS A 1208 -11.29 32.18 -23.73
C LYS A 1208 -10.53 32.83 -24.88
N ALA A 1209 -9.65 33.79 -24.55
CA ALA A 1209 -8.81 34.52 -25.51
C ALA A 1209 -7.32 34.59 -25.09
N GLY A 1210 -6.92 33.78 -24.10
CA GLY A 1210 -5.56 33.72 -23.56
C GLY A 1210 -5.28 32.40 -22.84
N ASN A 1211 -4.10 32.29 -22.20
CA ASN A 1211 -3.65 31.04 -21.58
C ASN A 1211 -4.48 30.66 -20.35
N SER A 1212 -4.87 31.64 -19.54
CA SER A 1212 -5.73 31.42 -18.38
C SER A 1212 -7.21 31.28 -18.76
N LYS A 1213 -7.97 30.59 -17.91
CA LYS A 1213 -9.36 30.18 -18.16
C LYS A 1213 -10.35 31.32 -17.88
N PRO A 1214 -11.37 31.59 -18.73
CA PRO A 1214 -12.29 32.70 -18.53
C PRO A 1214 -13.29 32.37 -17.40
N MET A 1215 -13.75 33.40 -16.69
CA MET A 1215 -14.66 33.23 -15.54
C MET A 1215 -15.60 34.42 -15.36
N ILE A 1216 -16.70 34.19 -14.65
CA ILE A 1216 -17.71 35.17 -14.25
C ILE A 1216 -17.95 35.00 -12.75
N SER A 1217 -18.14 36.11 -12.02
CA SER A 1217 -18.51 36.07 -10.60
C SER A 1217 -20.00 36.26 -10.37
N TRP A 1218 -20.66 37.20 -11.05
CA TRP A 1218 -22.12 37.36 -10.97
C TRP A 1218 -22.70 38.08 -12.19
N ILE A 1219 -24.00 37.98 -12.41
CA ILE A 1219 -24.73 38.67 -13.51
C ILE A 1219 -26.02 39.27 -12.95
N LYS A 1220 -26.37 40.50 -13.32
CA LYS A 1220 -27.67 41.11 -12.98
C LYS A 1220 -28.34 41.65 -14.23
N ILE A 1221 -29.58 41.25 -14.49
CA ILE A 1221 -30.41 41.76 -15.59
C ILE A 1221 -31.56 42.56 -15.01
N GLU A 1222 -31.76 43.78 -15.51
CA GLU A 1222 -32.78 44.71 -15.05
C GLU A 1222 -33.64 45.21 -16.22
N LYS A 1223 -34.93 45.46 -15.96
CA LYS A 1223 -35.90 45.96 -16.93
C LYS A 1223 -35.95 47.48 -16.98
#